data_AF-A0A536BK48-F1
#
_entry.id   AF-A0A536BK48-F1
#
_cell.length_a   1.000
_cell.length_b   1.000
_cell.length_c   1.000
_cell.angle_alpha   90.00
_cell.angle_beta   90.00
_cell.angle_gamma   90.00
#
_symmetry.space_group_name_H-M   'P 1'
#
loop_
_entity.id
_entity.type
_entity.pdbx_description
1 polymer ?
#
loop_
_entity_poly.entity_id
_entity_poly.type
_entity_poly.pdbx_seq_one_letter_code
_entity_poly.pdbx_strand_id
1 'polypeptide(L)'
;MRVRRLALLFLLTLMAPAIVAWPPGALAASAAVPGITLLSTSQWYEVIDSGTNQRAYHLVGEVRNDSGGTVTGIQPRLNLYDGTPGAQGTHSLGTSSTVTTIRVLAAGERSPFEALLFPPPAGYKAFDVAQPIPFASSVGQPDHNFVTTLDTCPPLPDCQGHLSGSVQNPVSAPPVQRVQVAFTFYDNAGAIVAQNRWDVTNAAGSTNLAPGETGHFALDRTGEPAWSSKALVVEPDYPIDVNPSSLDFGKQRLGTTSTALDVAVFNNGSDPVTSVNASASGNFAVGGVSCNPSGTTIAPFSGCHVSVTFTPSAVGKRTGTLTVTENAAGSPQMIPLEGTGAAPILTINPTSLSFGSQGVGTTSAAKTVTLTNTGNDTLNISGMSTSGDYSSSACPASLSPAGTCTVSVTFSPLAGGPRNGTLTITDDAAGSPHTVSLSGTGLGPGVAFSPPGLDFGAVSMGSTSAGRTVQLQNSGSAPLVISDISASGDFNASDSCPRGPATLAASASCTITVTFTPTAPGTRNGTLTVTDNAGDSPQLYGLKGLGAKATYTAVITSQASLTGSDGVTWQPIDPRLAITIKLPDTEAALLSGNADLWTARAGVNQDLGITVSVGGGPDTLLFWKESGGFAGTYSPNAAFVHGTYQLQAGFTYVFKLVWKTNNNAPGASIFAGAGPIGPDYSPTRLTVQLVQTPIVSAAIATQPFLTSSDGSTWSEIDPALTVSVQGSLGTSMVIAGNADLWTATPGINQDIGIVVTPPGQLPRLVAWKESGGSAGTFSPNAAFVQAIVPTSSIGTYQVSLKWKTNVNAPGATIVAGAGPIGVKYSPTTLTVQQVNTQAANSQLTTQQQTLIGSNGADWSPLASLTVNQPMSTSNAVAVVGANADLWTNRTGYNQDIGIFVRIDGGADTLVGWKESGGFAGVFSPNAAYVQTVVLLPAGHTYRFTLQWKTNRPEGNATIAAGAGPIGPAYSPTSLTVQVTGS
;
A
#
# COMPACT_ATOMS: atom_id res chain seq x y z
N MET A 1 -75.95 -47.27 29.75
CA MET A 1 -77.10 -47.26 30.70
C MET A 1 -77.04 -48.54 31.54
N ARG A 2 -77.55 -48.54 32.79
CA ARG A 2 -77.55 -49.73 33.69
C ARG A 2 -78.83 -50.55 33.54
N VAL A 3 -78.77 -51.84 33.95
CA VAL A 3 -79.84 -52.76 34.50
C VAL A 3 -79.74 -54.17 33.85
N ARG A 4 -79.83 -55.33 34.54
CA ARG A 4 -79.54 -55.76 35.94
C ARG A 4 -79.73 -57.30 36.06
N ARG A 5 -78.96 -57.98 36.95
CA ARG A 5 -79.13 -59.37 37.48
C ARG A 5 -78.73 -60.52 36.53
N LEU A 6 -77.98 -61.57 36.94
CA LEU A 6 -78.14 -62.58 38.03
C LEU A 6 -79.46 -63.39 37.88
N ALA A 7 -79.53 -64.72 37.92
CA ALA A 7 -78.55 -65.83 37.99
C ALA A 7 -79.30 -67.15 37.56
N LEU A 8 -78.83 -68.41 37.65
CA LEU A 8 -77.70 -69.08 38.33
C LEU A 8 -77.40 -70.46 37.63
N LEU A 9 -76.51 -71.28 38.24
CA LEU A 9 -76.28 -72.75 38.13
C LEU A 9 -77.48 -73.62 37.65
N PHE A 10 -77.38 -74.83 37.03
CA PHE A 10 -76.41 -75.94 36.95
C PHE A 10 -77.01 -77.01 35.96
N LEU A 11 -76.40 -78.10 35.44
CA LEU A 11 -75.07 -78.74 35.50
C LEU A 11 -74.98 -79.83 34.40
N LEU A 12 -73.77 -80.36 34.14
CA LEU A 12 -73.42 -81.62 33.43
C LEU A 12 -73.67 -81.63 31.90
N THR A 13 -72.61 -81.49 31.09
CA THR A 13 -71.81 -82.57 30.44
C THR A 13 -72.58 -83.39 29.37
N LEU A 14 -71.97 -83.91 28.31
CA LEU A 14 -70.56 -84.19 28.01
C LEU A 14 -70.41 -84.21 26.48
N MET A 15 -69.23 -83.92 25.94
CA MET A 15 -68.59 -84.46 24.71
C MET A 15 -67.66 -83.41 24.10
N ALA A 16 -66.36 -83.56 24.35
CA ALA A 16 -65.34 -82.86 23.59
C ALA A 16 -65.14 -83.56 22.22
N PRO A 17 -65.04 -82.84 21.10
CA PRO A 17 -64.46 -83.35 19.87
C PRO A 17 -62.99 -82.94 19.76
N ALA A 18 -62.16 -83.92 19.36
CA ALA A 18 -60.70 -83.83 19.29
C ALA A 18 -60.14 -82.61 18.54
N ILE A 19 -59.07 -82.03 19.09
CA ILE A 19 -58.13 -81.21 18.34
C ILE A 19 -57.39 -82.13 17.36
N VAL A 20 -57.74 -82.05 16.08
CA VAL A 20 -56.97 -82.68 15.00
C VAL A 20 -55.78 -81.76 14.71
N ALA A 21 -54.60 -82.16 15.18
CA ALA A 21 -53.35 -81.52 14.77
C ALA A 21 -53.09 -81.81 13.28
N TRP A 22 -52.88 -80.75 12.48
CA TRP A 22 -52.44 -80.87 11.10
C TRP A 22 -50.91 -80.82 11.02
N PRO A 23 -50.25 -81.45 10.02
CA PRO A 23 -48.79 -81.49 9.94
C PRO A 23 -48.18 -80.11 9.66
N PRO A 24 -46.92 -79.86 10.04
CA PRO A 24 -46.22 -78.61 9.72
C PRO A 24 -45.94 -78.52 8.21
N GLY A 25 -46.82 -77.84 7.48
CA GLY A 25 -46.68 -77.56 6.05
C GLY A 25 -45.69 -76.43 5.78
N ALA A 26 -44.40 -76.69 5.94
CA ALA A 26 -43.36 -75.76 5.50
C ALA A 26 -43.30 -75.72 3.96
N LEU A 27 -43.51 -74.54 3.38
CA LEU A 27 -43.11 -74.22 2.01
C LEU A 27 -41.97 -73.19 2.08
N ALA A 28 -40.87 -73.46 1.39
CA ALA A 28 -39.69 -72.61 1.42
C ALA A 28 -39.78 -71.47 0.40
N ALA A 29 -39.88 -70.23 0.87
CA ALA A 29 -39.74 -69.04 0.03
C ALA A 29 -38.27 -68.56 0.04
N SER A 30 -37.55 -68.78 -1.06
CA SER A 30 -36.18 -68.29 -1.24
C SER A 30 -36.14 -67.06 -2.15
N ALA A 31 -35.94 -65.87 -1.56
CA ALA A 31 -35.47 -64.66 -2.23
C ALA A 31 -35.08 -63.60 -1.18
N ALA A 32 -33.95 -63.81 -0.49
CA ALA A 32 -33.45 -62.82 0.48
C ALA A 32 -32.90 -61.59 -0.24
N VAL A 33 -33.70 -60.52 -0.28
CA VAL A 33 -33.25 -59.14 -0.53
C VAL A 33 -33.35 -58.42 0.82
N PRO A 34 -32.29 -57.73 1.29
CA PRO A 34 -32.20 -57.30 2.69
C PRO A 34 -33.24 -56.23 3.04
N GLY A 35 -33.90 -56.38 4.20
CA GLY A 35 -35.00 -55.52 4.61
C GLY A 35 -35.74 -56.09 5.82
N ILE A 36 -36.78 -56.88 5.58
CA ILE A 36 -37.64 -57.49 6.61
C ILE A 36 -37.77 -59.00 6.34
N THR A 37 -37.53 -59.84 7.35
CA THR A 37 -37.63 -61.31 7.24
C THR A 37 -38.86 -61.82 7.96
N LEU A 38 -39.65 -62.70 7.34
CA LEU A 38 -40.70 -63.46 8.01
C LEU A 38 -40.09 -64.62 8.80
N LEU A 39 -40.44 -64.74 10.09
CA LEU A 39 -39.93 -65.78 10.99
C LEU A 39 -40.92 -66.93 11.21
N SER A 40 -42.22 -66.64 11.28
CA SER A 40 -43.26 -67.68 11.44
C SER A 40 -44.64 -67.19 10.98
N THR A 41 -45.52 -68.15 10.70
CA THR A 41 -46.95 -67.95 10.42
C THR A 41 -47.77 -69.07 11.07
N SER A 42 -48.92 -68.73 11.65
CA SER A 42 -49.87 -69.68 12.23
C SER A 42 -51.31 -69.21 11.99
N GLN A 43 -52.28 -70.11 12.13
CA GLN A 43 -53.70 -69.76 12.07
C GLN A 43 -54.53 -70.57 13.06
N TRP A 44 -55.59 -69.96 13.56
CA TRP A 44 -56.64 -70.63 14.33
C TRP A 44 -58.00 -70.06 13.95
N TYR A 45 -59.09 -70.63 14.48
CA TYR A 45 -60.44 -70.10 14.25
C TYR A 45 -61.27 -70.06 15.52
N GLU A 46 -62.08 -69.01 15.64
CA GLU A 46 -63.17 -68.89 16.61
C GLU A 46 -64.46 -69.45 15.99
N VAL A 47 -65.33 -70.08 16.80
CA VAL A 47 -66.68 -70.48 16.37
C VAL A 47 -67.67 -69.41 16.80
N ILE A 48 -68.11 -68.59 15.85
CA ILE A 48 -69.00 -67.44 16.10
C ILE A 48 -70.45 -67.90 16.33
N ASP A 49 -70.88 -68.96 15.63
CA ASP A 49 -72.17 -69.62 15.85
C ASP A 49 -72.06 -71.12 15.58
N SER A 50 -72.35 -71.93 16.60
CA SER A 50 -72.31 -73.39 16.56
C SER A 50 -73.51 -74.01 15.83
N GLY A 51 -74.64 -73.29 15.72
CA GLY A 51 -75.83 -73.74 14.99
C GLY A 51 -75.70 -73.61 13.47
N THR A 52 -74.93 -72.63 12.99
CA THR A 52 -74.66 -72.41 11.55
C THR A 52 -73.24 -72.78 11.12
N ASN A 53 -72.37 -73.19 12.05
CA ASN A 53 -70.96 -73.54 11.83
C ASN A 53 -70.14 -72.37 11.22
N GLN A 54 -70.53 -71.12 11.52
CA GLN A 54 -69.78 -69.92 11.15
C GLN A 54 -68.51 -69.78 11.99
N ARG A 55 -67.41 -69.40 11.33
CA ARG A 55 -66.06 -69.34 11.92
C ARG A 55 -65.32 -68.09 11.46
N ALA A 56 -64.64 -67.41 12.38
CA ALA A 56 -63.70 -66.35 12.09
C ALA A 56 -62.27 -66.93 12.13
N TYR A 57 -61.45 -66.64 11.13
CA TYR A 57 -60.08 -67.18 11.03
C TYR A 57 -59.05 -66.09 11.36
N HIS A 58 -58.23 -66.34 12.37
CA HIS A 58 -57.13 -65.47 12.77
C HIS A 58 -55.85 -65.95 12.08
N LEU A 59 -55.22 -65.07 11.30
CA LEU A 59 -53.96 -65.30 10.63
C LEU A 59 -52.87 -64.49 11.34
N VAL A 60 -51.88 -65.15 11.94
CA VAL A 60 -50.84 -64.50 12.74
C VAL A 60 -49.45 -64.85 12.22
N GLY A 61 -48.47 -63.98 12.46
CA GLY A 61 -47.07 -64.27 12.17
C GLY A 61 -46.10 -63.29 12.81
N GLU A 62 -44.81 -63.53 12.64
CA GLU A 62 -43.72 -62.70 13.18
C GLU A 62 -42.77 -62.26 12.05
N VAL A 63 -42.38 -60.99 12.05
CA VAL A 63 -41.35 -60.44 11.16
C VAL A 63 -40.18 -59.88 11.98
N ARG A 64 -38.98 -59.84 11.39
CA ARG A 64 -37.78 -59.22 11.95
C ARG A 64 -37.21 -58.17 11.01
N ASN A 65 -36.77 -57.04 11.55
CA ASN A 65 -36.05 -56.02 10.80
C ASN A 65 -34.58 -56.44 10.60
N ASP A 66 -34.19 -56.71 9.36
CA ASP A 66 -32.84 -57.07 8.93
C ASP A 66 -32.20 -55.99 8.01
N SER A 67 -32.78 -54.78 7.96
CA SER A 67 -32.35 -53.71 7.05
C SER A 67 -31.04 -53.01 7.48
N GLY A 68 -30.61 -53.20 8.73
CA GLY A 68 -29.47 -52.52 9.33
C GLY A 68 -29.76 -51.11 9.88
N GLY A 69 -30.96 -50.58 9.66
CA GLY A 69 -31.46 -49.33 10.25
C GLY A 69 -32.83 -49.51 10.89
N THR A 70 -33.41 -48.45 11.45
CA THR A 70 -34.77 -48.46 11.99
C THR A 70 -35.82 -48.43 10.84
N VAL A 71 -36.98 -49.06 11.03
CA VAL A 71 -38.07 -49.13 10.04
C VAL A 71 -39.45 -48.87 10.66
N THR A 72 -40.41 -48.41 9.87
CA THR A 72 -41.82 -48.18 10.24
C THR A 72 -42.80 -48.83 9.26
N GLY A 73 -44.07 -48.90 9.66
CA GLY A 73 -45.19 -49.08 8.73
C GLY A 73 -45.17 -50.41 7.95
N ILE A 74 -44.64 -51.46 8.56
CA ILE A 74 -44.47 -52.76 7.92
C ILE A 74 -45.84 -53.36 7.60
N GLN A 75 -46.10 -53.72 6.34
CA GLN A 75 -47.42 -54.16 5.89
C GLN A 75 -47.41 -55.56 5.23
N PRO A 76 -47.45 -56.65 6.02
CA PRO A 76 -47.57 -58.02 5.51
C PRO A 76 -48.77 -58.20 4.56
N ARG A 77 -48.50 -58.68 3.34
CA ARG A 77 -49.52 -59.08 2.37
C ARG A 77 -49.73 -60.58 2.44
N LEU A 78 -50.97 -61.00 2.70
CA LEU A 78 -51.34 -62.39 2.96
C LEU A 78 -51.99 -62.99 1.72
N ASN A 79 -51.38 -64.02 1.15
CA ASN A 79 -51.94 -64.79 0.05
C ASN A 79 -52.78 -65.95 0.61
N LEU A 80 -54.03 -66.10 0.16
CA LEU A 80 -54.99 -67.09 0.67
C LEU A 80 -55.15 -68.25 -0.31
N TYR A 81 -55.34 -69.48 0.19
CA TYR A 81 -55.39 -70.71 -0.63
C TYR A 81 -56.48 -71.71 -0.18
N ASP A 82 -56.95 -72.53 -1.12
CA ASP A 82 -57.95 -73.60 -0.86
C ASP A 82 -57.35 -74.97 -0.48
N GLY A 83 -56.02 -75.09 -0.48
CA GLY A 83 -55.30 -76.31 -0.06
C GLY A 83 -55.34 -77.47 -1.06
N THR A 84 -55.85 -77.29 -2.28
CA THR A 84 -55.79 -78.32 -3.33
C THR A 84 -54.46 -78.26 -4.11
N PRO A 85 -53.74 -79.39 -4.30
CA PRO A 85 -52.52 -79.40 -5.11
C PRO A 85 -52.84 -79.29 -6.62
N GLY A 86 -52.55 -78.12 -7.20
CA GLY A 86 -52.66 -77.87 -8.64
C GLY A 86 -51.32 -78.03 -9.39
N ALA A 87 -51.38 -78.21 -10.71
CA ALA A 87 -50.21 -78.45 -11.57
C ALA A 87 -49.20 -77.28 -11.68
N GLN A 88 -49.48 -76.13 -11.05
CA GLN A 88 -48.57 -74.99 -10.91
C GLN A 88 -48.53 -74.44 -9.45
N GLY A 89 -48.92 -75.26 -8.46
CA GLY A 89 -49.03 -74.86 -7.05
C GLY A 89 -50.48 -74.84 -6.55
N THR A 90 -50.67 -74.48 -5.28
CA THR A 90 -51.99 -74.40 -4.63
C THR A 90 -52.83 -73.26 -5.21
N HIS A 91 -54.11 -73.56 -5.47
CA HIS A 91 -55.03 -72.59 -6.06
C HIS A 91 -55.33 -71.43 -5.08
N SER A 92 -55.18 -70.19 -5.55
CA SER A 92 -55.30 -68.98 -4.73
C SER A 92 -56.72 -68.43 -4.71
N LEU A 93 -57.16 -68.00 -3.53
CA LEU A 93 -58.46 -67.40 -3.25
C LEU A 93 -58.42 -65.86 -3.17
N GLY A 94 -57.25 -65.26 -3.43
CA GLY A 94 -57.02 -63.81 -3.37
C GLY A 94 -56.02 -63.40 -2.28
N THR A 95 -55.92 -62.09 -2.05
CA THR A 95 -54.95 -61.48 -1.13
C THR A 95 -55.61 -60.56 -0.12
N SER A 96 -55.16 -60.60 1.13
CA SER A 96 -55.44 -59.60 2.16
C SER A 96 -54.16 -58.86 2.54
N SER A 97 -54.24 -57.80 3.35
CA SER A 97 -53.08 -57.16 3.96
C SER A 97 -53.38 -56.77 5.40
N THR A 98 -52.37 -56.87 6.24
CA THR A 98 -52.39 -56.29 7.59
C THR A 98 -51.13 -55.47 7.81
N VAL A 99 -51.05 -54.78 8.95
CA VAL A 99 -49.85 -54.09 9.42
C VAL A 99 -49.26 -54.86 10.60
N THR A 100 -47.97 -54.69 10.85
CA THR A 100 -47.37 -55.20 12.08
C THR A 100 -47.91 -54.46 13.29
N THR A 101 -47.92 -55.16 14.43
CA THR A 101 -48.37 -54.60 15.69
C THR A 101 -47.43 -53.48 16.12
N ILE A 102 -46.15 -53.76 16.39
CA ILE A 102 -45.17 -52.71 16.71
C ILE A 102 -44.98 -51.81 15.48
N ARG A 103 -45.08 -50.49 15.70
CA ARG A 103 -45.09 -49.46 14.65
C ARG A 103 -43.71 -49.13 14.11
N VAL A 104 -42.70 -49.25 14.97
CA VAL A 104 -41.29 -48.94 14.68
C VAL A 104 -40.41 -50.08 15.17
N LEU A 105 -39.46 -50.55 14.36
CA LEU A 105 -38.49 -51.57 14.75
C LEU A 105 -37.07 -51.07 14.50
N ALA A 106 -36.20 -51.14 15.50
CA ALA A 106 -34.75 -51.04 15.33
C ALA A 106 -34.18 -52.30 14.63
N ALA A 107 -32.91 -52.23 14.21
CA ALA A 107 -32.25 -53.34 13.51
C ALA A 107 -32.11 -54.58 14.41
N GLY A 108 -32.59 -55.73 13.94
CA GLY A 108 -32.65 -56.99 14.67
C GLY A 108 -33.93 -57.23 15.47
N GLU A 109 -34.75 -56.20 15.69
CA GLU A 109 -36.01 -56.31 16.43
C GLU A 109 -37.10 -57.03 15.63
N ARG A 110 -38.13 -57.51 16.34
CA ARG A 110 -39.21 -58.30 15.79
C ARG A 110 -40.55 -57.65 16.07
N SER A 111 -41.43 -57.63 15.07
CA SER A 111 -42.85 -57.34 15.30
C SER A 111 -43.72 -58.50 14.85
N PRO A 112 -44.73 -58.88 15.63
CA PRO A 112 -45.77 -59.77 15.16
C PRO A 112 -46.83 -58.99 14.35
N PHE A 113 -47.71 -59.72 13.66
CA PHE A 113 -48.88 -59.19 12.95
C PHE A 113 -50.09 -60.14 13.11
N GLU A 114 -51.30 -59.61 12.93
CA GLU A 114 -52.55 -60.39 12.93
C GLU A 114 -53.52 -59.87 11.86
N ALA A 115 -54.29 -60.77 11.25
CA ALA A 115 -55.39 -60.44 10.35
C ALA A 115 -56.60 -61.35 10.61
N LEU A 116 -57.80 -60.78 10.64
CA LEU A 116 -59.05 -61.51 10.84
C LEU A 116 -59.81 -61.70 9.52
N LEU A 117 -60.21 -62.94 9.24
CA LEU A 117 -61.04 -63.33 8.09
C LEU A 117 -62.43 -63.79 8.57
N PHE A 118 -63.41 -62.92 8.43
CA PHE A 118 -64.81 -63.23 8.74
C PHE A 118 -65.81 -62.48 7.83
N PRO A 119 -66.74 -63.18 7.14
CA PRO A 119 -66.68 -64.61 6.86
C PRO A 119 -65.47 -64.95 5.97
N PRO A 120 -64.82 -66.11 6.14
CA PRO A 120 -63.71 -66.52 5.29
C PRO A 120 -64.17 -66.81 3.85
N PRO A 121 -63.30 -66.64 2.84
CA PRO A 121 -63.57 -67.09 1.47
C PRO A 121 -63.96 -68.58 1.43
N ALA A 122 -64.94 -68.90 0.59
CA ALA A 122 -65.40 -70.28 0.43
C ALA A 122 -64.24 -71.18 -0.04
N GLY A 123 -64.01 -72.27 0.70
CA GLY A 123 -62.93 -73.22 0.42
C GLY A 123 -61.60 -72.94 1.12
N TYR A 124 -61.44 -71.83 1.85
CA TYR A 124 -60.20 -71.47 2.54
C TYR A 124 -59.61 -72.60 3.42
N LYS A 125 -58.29 -72.82 3.31
CA LYS A 125 -57.52 -73.78 4.12
C LYS A 125 -56.21 -73.26 4.69
N ALA A 126 -55.49 -72.38 3.99
CA ALA A 126 -54.16 -71.92 4.41
C ALA A 126 -53.79 -70.55 3.81
N PHE A 127 -52.76 -69.91 4.38
CA PHE A 127 -52.18 -68.67 3.89
C PHE A 127 -50.65 -68.70 3.92
N ASP A 128 -50.03 -67.73 3.25
CA ASP A 128 -48.60 -67.40 3.36
C ASP A 128 -48.40 -65.87 3.15
N VAL A 129 -47.23 -65.33 3.49
CA VAL A 129 -46.91 -63.90 3.35
C VAL A 129 -46.08 -63.64 2.09
N ALA A 130 -46.57 -62.76 1.22
CA ALA A 130 -45.84 -62.37 0.02
C ALA A 130 -44.57 -61.57 0.37
N GLN A 131 -43.45 -61.95 -0.26
CA GLN A 131 -42.16 -61.27 -0.16
C GLN A 131 -41.87 -60.43 -1.42
N PRO A 132 -41.12 -59.30 -1.31
CA PRO A 132 -40.64 -58.69 -0.07
C PRO A 132 -41.77 -57.99 0.70
N ILE A 133 -41.69 -58.01 2.04
CA ILE A 133 -42.65 -57.29 2.88
C ILE A 133 -42.38 -55.78 2.78
N PRO A 134 -43.37 -54.94 2.40
CA PRO A 134 -43.23 -53.48 2.37
C PRO A 134 -42.99 -52.89 3.77
N PHE A 135 -42.09 -51.91 3.85
CA PHE A 135 -41.79 -51.11 5.03
C PHE A 135 -41.32 -49.70 4.60
N ALA A 136 -41.35 -48.75 5.54
CA ALA A 136 -40.74 -47.43 5.39
C ALA A 136 -39.45 -47.34 6.24
N SER A 137 -38.45 -46.59 5.78
CA SER A 137 -37.23 -46.34 6.55
C SER A 137 -37.47 -45.28 7.62
N SER A 138 -37.16 -45.59 8.88
CA SER A 138 -37.22 -44.65 10.01
C SER A 138 -35.86 -44.01 10.25
N VAL A 139 -35.85 -42.76 10.69
CA VAL A 139 -34.66 -41.88 10.63
C VAL A 139 -33.95 -41.68 11.99
N GLY A 140 -34.28 -42.50 12.99
CA GLY A 140 -33.66 -42.48 14.33
C GLY A 140 -33.89 -43.76 15.13
N GLN A 141 -33.18 -43.94 16.26
CA GLN A 141 -33.50 -45.00 17.22
C GLN A 141 -34.79 -44.63 17.97
N PRO A 142 -35.83 -45.49 17.97
CA PRO A 142 -37.15 -45.12 18.48
C PRO A 142 -37.35 -45.48 19.95
N ASP A 143 -36.45 -46.28 20.55
CA ASP A 143 -36.67 -46.97 21.82
C ASP A 143 -36.97 -46.02 22.99
N HIS A 144 -38.27 -45.83 23.20
CA HIS A 144 -38.76 -45.19 24.40
C HIS A 144 -38.75 -46.22 25.53
N ASN A 145 -37.70 -46.19 26.35
CA ASN A 145 -37.42 -47.14 27.42
C ASN A 145 -38.42 -47.07 28.60
N PHE A 146 -39.68 -47.45 28.38
CA PHE A 146 -40.70 -47.54 29.42
C PHE A 146 -40.30 -48.51 30.53
N VAL A 147 -40.66 -48.17 31.78
CA VAL A 147 -40.55 -49.10 32.91
C VAL A 147 -41.87 -49.85 33.03
N THR A 148 -41.86 -51.14 32.70
CA THR A 148 -43.06 -51.98 32.67
C THR A 148 -43.10 -52.95 33.85
N THR A 149 -44.23 -53.04 34.54
CA THR A 149 -44.50 -54.07 35.56
C THR A 149 -45.71 -54.91 35.16
N LEU A 150 -45.62 -56.22 35.30
CA LEU A 150 -46.77 -57.12 35.21
C LEU A 150 -47.21 -57.52 36.62
N ASP A 151 -48.50 -57.48 36.88
CA ASP A 151 -49.05 -57.89 38.17
C ASP A 151 -48.93 -59.42 38.32
N THR A 152 -48.63 -59.89 39.53
CA THR A 152 -48.47 -61.32 39.79
C THR A 152 -49.83 -62.00 39.85
N CYS A 153 -50.18 -62.74 38.80
CA CYS A 153 -51.35 -63.61 38.80
C CYS A 153 -51.22 -64.73 39.86
N PRO A 154 -52.13 -64.83 40.85
CA PRO A 154 -52.17 -65.96 41.78
C PRO A 154 -52.46 -67.29 41.06
N PRO A 155 -52.06 -68.44 41.64
CA PRO A 155 -52.20 -69.76 41.00
C PRO A 155 -53.64 -70.29 41.04
N LEU A 156 -54.54 -69.62 40.32
CA LEU A 156 -55.92 -70.02 40.07
C LEU A 156 -56.11 -70.26 38.56
N PRO A 157 -56.84 -71.31 38.13
CA PRO A 157 -56.99 -71.64 36.70
C PRO A 157 -57.49 -70.47 35.86
N ASP A 158 -58.50 -69.75 36.37
CA ASP A 158 -59.14 -68.63 35.66
C ASP A 158 -58.23 -67.40 35.55
N CYS A 159 -57.21 -67.28 36.41
CA CYS A 159 -56.33 -66.11 36.45
C CYS A 159 -55.36 -66.05 35.25
N GLN A 160 -55.02 -67.18 34.61
CA GLN A 160 -54.12 -67.18 33.45
C GLN A 160 -54.68 -66.42 32.23
N GLY A 161 -56.00 -66.21 32.17
CA GLY A 161 -56.65 -65.36 31.17
C GLY A 161 -56.52 -63.86 31.44
N HIS A 162 -56.31 -63.44 32.69
CA HIS A 162 -56.29 -62.03 33.08
C HIS A 162 -54.87 -61.49 33.24
N LEU A 163 -54.52 -60.47 32.46
CA LEU A 163 -53.22 -59.82 32.49
C LEU A 163 -53.39 -58.33 32.77
N SER A 164 -52.96 -57.90 33.95
CA SER A 164 -52.85 -56.48 34.30
C SER A 164 -51.40 -56.11 34.60
N GLY A 165 -51.15 -54.80 34.61
CA GLY A 165 -49.85 -54.26 34.93
C GLY A 165 -49.83 -52.74 34.89
N SER A 166 -48.61 -52.21 34.96
CA SER A 166 -48.35 -50.78 34.86
C SER A 166 -47.21 -50.48 33.90
N VAL A 167 -47.25 -49.28 33.34
CA VAL A 167 -46.21 -48.72 32.46
C VAL A 167 -45.93 -47.32 32.98
N GLN A 168 -44.69 -47.06 33.34
CA GLN A 168 -44.22 -45.72 33.68
C GLN A 168 -43.40 -45.14 32.53
N ASN A 169 -43.79 -43.95 32.06
CA ASN A 169 -42.92 -43.11 31.23
C ASN A 169 -41.74 -42.63 32.11
N PRO A 170 -40.46 -42.86 31.75
CA PRO A 170 -39.31 -42.42 32.54
C PRO A 170 -39.34 -40.92 32.86
N VAL A 171 -38.90 -40.57 34.07
CA VAL A 171 -38.81 -39.16 34.54
C VAL A 171 -37.93 -38.30 33.64
N SER A 172 -36.96 -38.90 32.93
CA SER A 172 -36.01 -38.23 32.04
C SER A 172 -36.47 -38.12 30.58
N ALA A 173 -37.62 -38.69 30.21
CA ALA A 173 -38.10 -38.74 28.84
C ALA A 173 -39.20 -37.68 28.58
N PRO A 174 -39.47 -37.30 27.32
CA PRO A 174 -40.54 -36.35 27.01
C PRO A 174 -41.94 -36.91 27.32
N PRO A 175 -42.98 -36.06 27.40
CA PRO A 175 -44.37 -36.52 27.38
C PRO A 175 -44.66 -37.28 26.10
N VAL A 176 -45.39 -38.38 26.18
CA VAL A 176 -45.73 -39.19 25.00
C VAL A 176 -47.21 -39.52 24.93
N GLN A 177 -47.67 -39.78 23.71
CA GLN A 177 -49.08 -39.88 23.36
C GLN A 177 -49.48 -41.32 23.07
N ARG A 178 -50.74 -41.66 23.40
CA ARG A 178 -51.38 -42.94 23.09
C ARG A 178 -50.49 -44.15 23.33
N VAL A 179 -50.00 -44.28 24.56
CA VAL A 179 -49.17 -45.41 24.98
C VAL A 179 -50.00 -46.69 24.93
N GLN A 180 -49.51 -47.71 24.22
CA GLN A 180 -50.18 -49.00 24.08
C GLN A 180 -49.25 -50.13 24.51
N VAL A 181 -49.83 -51.15 25.15
CA VAL A 181 -49.17 -52.44 25.33
C VAL A 181 -49.54 -53.38 24.18
N ALA A 182 -48.53 -54.05 23.64
CA ALA A 182 -48.65 -55.12 22.66
C ALA A 182 -48.20 -56.44 23.29
N PHE A 183 -49.15 -57.35 23.49
CA PHE A 183 -48.87 -58.72 23.94
C PHE A 183 -48.78 -59.68 22.77
N THR A 184 -47.78 -60.57 22.82
CA THR A 184 -47.61 -61.69 21.89
C THR A 184 -47.57 -62.98 22.69
N PHE A 185 -48.37 -63.97 22.31
CA PHE A 185 -48.51 -65.23 23.03
C PHE A 185 -47.99 -66.40 22.22
N TYR A 186 -47.20 -67.26 22.85
CA TYR A 186 -46.53 -68.40 22.22
C TYR A 186 -46.95 -69.72 22.86
N ASP A 187 -47.04 -70.79 22.08
CA ASP A 187 -47.27 -72.15 22.57
C ASP A 187 -45.98 -72.85 23.07
N ASN A 188 -46.11 -74.12 23.49
CA ASN A 188 -44.97 -74.94 23.96
C ASN A 188 -43.91 -75.23 22.88
N ALA A 189 -44.22 -75.02 21.60
CA ALA A 189 -43.27 -75.15 20.48
C ALA A 189 -42.63 -73.81 20.10
N GLY A 190 -43.05 -72.70 20.72
CA GLY A 190 -42.59 -71.34 20.42
C GLY A 190 -43.31 -70.68 19.24
N ALA A 191 -44.42 -71.24 18.76
CA ALA A 191 -45.23 -70.64 17.69
C ALA A 191 -46.21 -69.60 18.27
N ILE A 192 -46.40 -68.48 17.57
CA ILE A 192 -47.40 -67.48 17.95
C ILE A 192 -48.81 -68.07 17.82
N VAL A 193 -49.59 -67.96 18.89
CA VAL A 193 -51.00 -68.39 18.95
C VAL A 193 -51.99 -67.25 19.05
N ALA A 194 -51.60 -66.08 19.54
CA ALA A 194 -52.47 -64.90 19.62
C ALA A 194 -51.67 -63.60 19.86
N GLN A 195 -52.34 -62.48 19.62
CA GLN A 195 -51.89 -61.13 20.02
C GLN A 195 -53.03 -60.35 20.65
N ASN A 196 -52.70 -59.38 21.48
CA ASN A 196 -53.64 -58.37 21.94
C ASN A 196 -52.94 -57.03 22.08
N ARG A 197 -53.64 -55.96 21.69
CA ARG A 197 -53.24 -54.58 21.94
C ARG A 197 -54.19 -53.95 22.93
N TRP A 198 -53.66 -53.20 23.90
CA TRP A 198 -54.48 -52.49 24.87
C TRP A 198 -53.93 -51.10 25.13
N ASP A 199 -54.83 -50.13 25.25
CA ASP A 199 -54.49 -48.77 25.64
C ASP A 199 -54.03 -48.73 27.11
N VAL A 200 -52.90 -48.07 27.38
CA VAL A 200 -52.41 -47.83 28.74
C VAL A 200 -53.03 -46.53 29.23
N THR A 201 -53.91 -46.59 30.22
CA THR A 201 -54.59 -45.39 30.75
C THR A 201 -54.01 -44.97 32.09
N ASN A 202 -53.71 -43.68 32.25
CA ASN A 202 -53.40 -43.07 33.55
C ASN A 202 -54.65 -43.00 34.46
N ALA A 203 -54.47 -42.50 35.69
CA ALA A 203 -55.56 -42.36 36.66
C ALA A 203 -56.72 -41.42 36.20
N ALA A 204 -56.49 -40.59 35.18
CA ALA A 204 -57.52 -39.73 34.57
C ALA A 204 -58.20 -40.38 33.35
N GLY A 205 -57.83 -41.61 32.96
CA GLY A 205 -58.33 -42.29 31.76
C GLY A 205 -57.69 -41.83 30.45
N SER A 206 -56.62 -41.02 30.51
CA SER A 206 -55.84 -40.58 29.35
C SER A 206 -54.81 -41.63 28.96
N THR A 207 -54.60 -41.83 27.66
CA THR A 207 -53.55 -42.70 27.12
C THR A 207 -52.23 -41.98 26.85
N ASN A 208 -52.20 -40.66 27.05
CA ASN A 208 -50.97 -39.88 27.05
C ASN A 208 -50.35 -39.95 28.46
N LEU A 209 -49.02 -40.18 28.54
CA LEU A 209 -48.26 -40.28 29.79
C LEU A 209 -47.20 -39.17 29.86
N ALA A 210 -47.28 -38.34 30.89
CA ALA A 210 -46.27 -37.33 31.21
C ALA A 210 -44.98 -37.97 31.78
N PRO A 211 -43.85 -37.25 31.85
CA PRO A 211 -42.59 -37.77 32.39
C PRO A 211 -42.75 -38.21 33.85
N GLY A 212 -42.41 -39.46 34.15
CA GLY A 212 -42.59 -40.09 35.47
C GLY A 212 -44.02 -40.59 35.75
N GLU A 213 -44.98 -40.38 34.85
CA GLU A 213 -46.36 -40.82 35.05
C GLU A 213 -46.53 -42.32 34.76
N THR A 214 -47.30 -42.98 35.64
CA THR A 214 -47.64 -44.41 35.51
C THR A 214 -49.07 -44.56 35.01
N GLY A 215 -49.23 -45.23 33.88
CA GLY A 215 -50.51 -45.74 33.40
C GLY A 215 -50.67 -47.24 33.66
N HIS A 216 -51.90 -47.72 33.57
CA HIS A 216 -52.27 -49.10 33.81
C HIS A 216 -53.03 -49.69 32.63
N PHE A 217 -52.93 -51.01 32.47
CA PHE A 217 -53.70 -51.79 31.51
C PHE A 217 -54.26 -53.04 32.20
N ALA A 218 -55.37 -53.56 31.66
CA ALA A 218 -55.95 -54.83 32.08
C ALA A 218 -56.62 -55.49 30.87
N LEU A 219 -56.19 -56.71 30.58
CA LEU A 219 -56.62 -57.52 29.44
C LEU A 219 -57.23 -58.82 29.98
N ASP A 220 -58.34 -59.24 29.39
CA ASP A 220 -58.99 -60.55 29.63
C ASP A 220 -58.92 -61.38 28.35
N ARG A 221 -58.45 -62.62 28.48
CA ARG A 221 -58.27 -63.62 27.42
C ARG A 221 -59.05 -64.92 27.72
N THR A 222 -60.09 -64.85 28.54
CA THR A 222 -60.93 -66.00 28.87
C THR A 222 -61.65 -66.54 27.63
N GLY A 223 -61.28 -67.73 27.18
CA GLY A 223 -61.83 -68.39 25.98
C GLY A 223 -60.86 -68.48 24.80
N GLU A 224 -59.70 -67.83 24.89
CA GLU A 224 -58.66 -67.79 23.87
C GLU A 224 -57.78 -69.06 23.82
N PRO A 225 -56.98 -69.28 22.75
CA PRO A 225 -56.03 -70.39 22.67
C PRO A 225 -55.01 -70.42 23.82
N ALA A 226 -54.74 -71.63 24.32
CA ALA A 226 -53.77 -71.87 25.38
C ALA A 226 -52.33 -71.52 24.93
N TRP A 227 -51.57 -70.91 25.84
CA TRP A 227 -50.22 -70.41 25.62
C TRP A 227 -49.30 -70.81 26.78
N SER A 228 -47.98 -70.83 26.54
CA SER A 228 -46.95 -71.24 27.51
C SER A 228 -46.05 -70.09 27.94
N SER A 229 -45.83 -69.12 27.04
CA SER A 229 -45.00 -67.93 27.26
C SER A 229 -45.57 -66.72 26.52
N LYS A 230 -45.16 -65.53 26.93
CA LYS A 230 -45.60 -64.26 26.33
C LYS A 230 -44.48 -63.24 26.25
N ALA A 231 -44.50 -62.42 25.22
CA ALA A 231 -43.72 -61.19 25.11
C ALA A 231 -44.64 -59.98 25.32
N LEU A 232 -44.08 -58.92 25.91
CA LEU A 232 -44.73 -57.62 26.10
C LEU A 232 -43.81 -56.56 25.48
N VAL A 233 -44.36 -55.76 24.58
CA VAL A 233 -43.74 -54.53 24.07
C VAL A 233 -44.65 -53.36 24.39
N VAL A 234 -44.07 -52.20 24.65
CA VAL A 234 -44.80 -50.97 24.96
C VAL A 234 -44.24 -49.83 24.13
N GLU A 235 -45.13 -49.11 23.46
CA GLU A 235 -44.77 -48.05 22.51
C GLU A 235 -45.76 -46.86 22.62
N PRO A 236 -45.31 -45.62 22.35
CA PRO A 236 -46.19 -44.50 22.10
C PRO A 236 -46.63 -44.47 20.62
N ASP A 237 -47.51 -43.53 20.26
CA ASP A 237 -47.60 -43.08 18.86
C ASP A 237 -46.35 -42.27 18.48
N TYR A 238 -45.83 -42.49 17.27
CA TYR A 238 -44.75 -41.74 16.64
C TYR A 238 -45.35 -40.92 15.48
N PRO A 239 -45.71 -39.65 15.69
CA PRO A 239 -46.59 -38.93 14.77
C PRO A 239 -45.86 -38.22 13.62
N ILE A 240 -44.54 -38.04 13.70
CA ILE A 240 -43.78 -37.24 12.71
C ILE A 240 -43.29 -38.10 11.54
N ASP A 241 -43.54 -37.61 10.32
CA ASP A 241 -42.99 -38.10 9.06
C ASP A 241 -42.19 -36.99 8.35
N VAL A 242 -41.18 -37.35 7.55
CA VAL A 242 -40.28 -36.39 6.88
C VAL A 242 -40.04 -36.76 5.41
N ASN A 243 -40.26 -35.80 4.51
CA ASN A 243 -40.22 -36.00 3.07
C ASN A 243 -39.62 -34.79 2.32
N PRO A 244 -38.55 -34.95 1.51
CA PRO A 244 -37.78 -36.18 1.30
C PRO A 244 -36.92 -36.55 2.51
N SER A 245 -36.56 -37.83 2.62
CA SER A 245 -35.69 -38.36 3.67
C SER A 245 -34.19 -38.07 3.46
N SER A 246 -33.81 -37.38 2.39
CA SER A 246 -32.50 -36.79 2.15
C SER A 246 -32.58 -35.64 1.14
N LEU A 247 -31.56 -34.76 1.11
CA LEU A 247 -31.42 -33.70 0.09
C LEU A 247 -30.05 -33.77 -0.60
N ASP A 248 -30.04 -33.81 -1.94
CA ASP A 248 -28.85 -33.56 -2.76
C ASP A 248 -28.97 -32.21 -3.47
N PHE A 249 -28.01 -31.33 -3.22
CA PHE A 249 -27.90 -29.99 -3.82
C PHE A 249 -27.09 -29.98 -5.13
N GLY A 250 -26.62 -31.15 -5.60
CA GLY A 250 -25.91 -31.31 -6.86
C GLY A 250 -24.56 -30.57 -6.87
N LYS A 251 -24.14 -30.10 -8.05
CA LYS A 251 -22.91 -29.29 -8.19
C LYS A 251 -23.22 -27.81 -7.96
N GLN A 252 -22.47 -27.20 -7.05
CA GLN A 252 -22.59 -25.78 -6.73
C GLN A 252 -21.19 -25.12 -6.78
N ARG A 253 -21.06 -23.98 -7.46
CA ARG A 253 -19.78 -23.28 -7.60
C ARG A 253 -19.30 -22.75 -6.24
N LEU A 254 -18.01 -22.85 -5.95
CA LEU A 254 -17.46 -22.47 -4.64
C LEU A 254 -17.84 -21.04 -4.24
N GLY A 255 -18.18 -20.87 -2.96
CA GLY A 255 -18.62 -19.59 -2.39
C GLY A 255 -20.00 -19.10 -2.85
N THR A 256 -20.66 -19.80 -3.78
CA THR A 256 -22.00 -19.43 -4.27
C THR A 256 -23.05 -20.27 -3.56
N THR A 257 -24.05 -19.64 -2.94
CA THR A 257 -25.17 -20.35 -2.30
C THR A 257 -26.12 -20.94 -3.35
N SER A 258 -26.59 -22.16 -3.14
CA SER A 258 -27.58 -22.83 -3.98
C SER A 258 -28.96 -22.15 -3.89
N THR A 259 -29.87 -22.52 -4.79
CA THR A 259 -31.32 -22.41 -4.47
C THR A 259 -31.64 -23.24 -3.23
N ALA A 260 -32.63 -22.81 -2.46
CA ALA A 260 -33.09 -23.58 -1.32
C ALA A 260 -33.86 -24.83 -1.76
N LEU A 261 -33.74 -25.91 -0.98
CA LEU A 261 -34.55 -27.13 -1.08
C LEU A 261 -35.26 -27.35 0.24
N ASP A 262 -36.51 -27.79 0.20
CA ASP A 262 -37.35 -27.92 1.39
C ASP A 262 -37.53 -29.39 1.80
N VAL A 263 -37.53 -29.64 3.11
CA VAL A 263 -38.06 -30.87 3.73
C VAL A 263 -39.43 -30.57 4.32
N ALA A 264 -40.44 -31.32 3.92
CA ALA A 264 -41.74 -31.33 4.59
C ALA A 264 -41.67 -32.22 5.83
N VAL A 265 -42.12 -31.70 6.97
CA VAL A 265 -42.26 -32.40 8.25
C VAL A 265 -43.75 -32.45 8.57
N PHE A 266 -44.35 -33.64 8.61
CA PHE A 266 -45.80 -33.82 8.72
C PHE A 266 -46.19 -34.53 10.02
N ASN A 267 -47.21 -34.01 10.69
CA ASN A 267 -47.78 -34.58 11.91
C ASN A 267 -49.00 -35.45 11.56
N ASN A 268 -48.84 -36.76 11.57
CA ASN A 268 -49.89 -37.76 11.39
C ASN A 268 -50.67 -38.08 12.70
N GLY A 269 -50.30 -37.46 13.82
CA GLY A 269 -50.94 -37.64 15.12
C GLY A 269 -52.21 -36.80 15.30
N SER A 270 -53.01 -37.17 16.31
CA SER A 270 -54.23 -36.45 16.70
C SER A 270 -54.01 -35.23 17.59
N ASP A 271 -52.80 -35.08 18.16
CA ASP A 271 -52.40 -33.98 19.04
C ASP A 271 -51.34 -33.09 18.35
N PRO A 272 -51.25 -31.79 18.70
CA PRO A 272 -50.27 -30.88 18.09
C PRO A 272 -48.84 -31.16 18.57
N VAL A 273 -47.88 -31.12 17.64
CA VAL A 273 -46.45 -31.17 17.93
C VAL A 273 -45.91 -29.73 17.98
N THR A 274 -45.13 -29.40 19.00
CA THR A 274 -44.65 -28.05 19.32
C THR A 274 -43.13 -28.02 19.44
N SER A 275 -42.57 -26.81 19.59
CA SER A 275 -41.13 -26.60 19.77
C SER A 275 -40.29 -27.08 18.58
N VAL A 276 -40.86 -27.06 17.37
CA VAL A 276 -40.16 -27.43 16.15
C VAL A 276 -39.03 -26.44 15.88
N ASN A 277 -37.80 -26.95 15.93
CA ASN A 277 -36.57 -26.21 15.61
C ASN A 277 -35.75 -27.02 14.60
N ALA A 278 -35.07 -26.34 13.69
CA ALA A 278 -34.22 -27.00 12.70
C ALA A 278 -32.82 -26.39 12.69
N SER A 279 -31.80 -27.24 12.52
CA SER A 279 -30.40 -26.83 12.36
C SER A 279 -29.72 -27.71 11.32
N ALA A 280 -28.78 -27.14 10.56
CA ALA A 280 -28.02 -27.85 9.54
C ALA A 280 -26.51 -27.77 9.85
N SER A 281 -25.76 -28.82 9.53
CA SER A 281 -24.32 -28.91 9.79
C SER A 281 -23.46 -28.78 8.52
N GLY A 282 -22.20 -28.39 8.68
CA GLY A 282 -21.22 -28.34 7.58
C GLY A 282 -21.41 -27.16 6.63
N ASN A 283 -21.52 -27.44 5.33
CA ASN A 283 -21.71 -26.43 4.28
C ASN A 283 -23.20 -26.08 4.03
N PHE A 284 -24.10 -26.52 4.90
CA PHE A 284 -25.54 -26.37 4.74
C PHE A 284 -26.11 -25.43 5.82
N ALA A 285 -27.12 -24.63 5.46
CA ALA A 285 -27.76 -23.68 6.36
C ALA A 285 -29.28 -23.71 6.23
N VAL A 286 -29.99 -23.64 7.36
CA VAL A 286 -31.45 -23.53 7.40
C VAL A 286 -31.84 -22.09 7.06
N GLY A 287 -32.60 -21.90 5.97
CA GLY A 287 -33.13 -20.61 5.53
C GLY A 287 -34.43 -20.22 6.24
N GLY A 288 -35.17 -21.19 6.79
CA GLY A 288 -36.38 -20.93 7.56
C GLY A 288 -37.15 -22.20 7.94
N VAL A 289 -38.05 -22.07 8.92
CA VAL A 289 -39.02 -23.09 9.33
C VAL A 289 -40.41 -22.45 9.26
N SER A 290 -41.33 -23.04 8.50
CA SER A 290 -42.68 -22.52 8.30
C SER A 290 -43.73 -23.59 8.62
N CYS A 291 -44.18 -23.62 9.88
CA CYS A 291 -45.22 -24.52 10.36
C CYS A 291 -46.60 -23.83 10.43
N ASN A 292 -47.67 -24.60 10.21
CA ASN A 292 -49.07 -24.15 10.25
C ASN A 292 -49.76 -24.66 11.53
N PRO A 293 -50.37 -23.80 12.39
CA PRO A 293 -50.72 -22.39 12.17
C PRO A 293 -49.74 -21.36 12.77
N SER A 294 -48.75 -21.78 13.53
CA SER A 294 -47.69 -20.91 14.06
C SER A 294 -46.33 -21.56 13.82
N GLY A 295 -45.32 -20.77 13.50
CA GLY A 295 -44.08 -21.23 12.84
C GLY A 295 -43.23 -22.29 13.57
N THR A 296 -43.57 -22.67 14.80
CA THR A 296 -42.90 -23.72 15.61
C THR A 296 -43.86 -24.80 16.13
N THR A 297 -45.10 -24.84 15.63
CA THR A 297 -46.14 -25.82 15.99
C THR A 297 -46.79 -26.41 14.74
N ILE A 298 -46.87 -27.74 14.68
CA ILE A 298 -47.57 -28.50 13.64
C ILE A 298 -48.89 -29.01 14.22
N ALA A 299 -50.00 -28.50 13.70
CA ALA A 299 -51.33 -29.00 14.06
C ALA A 299 -51.50 -30.50 13.72
N PRO A 300 -52.47 -31.19 14.35
CA PRO A 300 -52.86 -32.55 13.94
C PRO A 300 -53.15 -32.64 12.44
N PHE A 301 -52.67 -33.69 11.79
CA PHE A 301 -52.85 -33.95 10.35
C PHE A 301 -52.41 -32.78 9.44
N SER A 302 -51.35 -32.07 9.83
CA SER A 302 -50.81 -30.88 9.15
C SER A 302 -49.29 -30.97 8.97
N GLY A 303 -48.73 -30.06 8.17
CA GLY A 303 -47.31 -30.04 7.81
C GLY A 303 -46.58 -28.74 8.15
N CYS A 304 -45.27 -28.82 8.09
CA CYS A 304 -44.31 -27.73 8.20
C CYS A 304 -43.24 -27.90 7.12
N HIS A 305 -42.72 -26.80 6.57
CA HIS A 305 -41.57 -26.84 5.65
C HIS A 305 -40.31 -26.30 6.32
N VAL A 306 -39.20 -27.01 6.13
CA VAL A 306 -37.87 -26.63 6.60
C VAL A 306 -37.00 -26.41 5.38
N SER A 307 -36.62 -25.15 5.13
CA SER A 307 -35.87 -24.76 3.95
C SER A 307 -34.37 -24.79 4.21
N VAL A 308 -33.60 -25.43 3.34
CA VAL A 308 -32.15 -25.62 3.48
C VAL A 308 -31.41 -25.14 2.23
N THR A 309 -30.23 -24.54 2.42
CA THR A 309 -29.34 -24.06 1.36
C THR A 309 -27.94 -24.68 1.50
N PHE A 310 -27.18 -24.70 0.41
CA PHE A 310 -25.82 -25.24 0.35
C PHE A 310 -24.83 -24.20 -0.20
N THR A 311 -23.75 -23.94 0.54
CA THR A 311 -22.65 -23.03 0.13
C THR A 311 -21.30 -23.73 0.30
N PRO A 312 -20.76 -24.38 -0.75
CA PRO A 312 -19.50 -25.13 -0.65
C PRO A 312 -18.29 -24.21 -0.51
N SER A 313 -17.43 -24.51 0.46
CA SER A 313 -16.17 -23.81 0.73
C SER A 313 -14.95 -24.45 0.07
N ALA A 314 -15.03 -25.71 -0.41
CA ALA A 314 -13.97 -26.35 -1.19
C ALA A 314 -14.51 -27.46 -2.12
N VAL A 315 -13.75 -27.78 -3.16
CA VAL A 315 -14.12 -28.73 -4.24
C VAL A 315 -14.43 -30.13 -3.69
N GLY A 316 -15.31 -30.87 -4.36
CA GLY A 316 -15.65 -32.26 -4.06
C GLY A 316 -16.91 -32.41 -3.20
N LYS A 317 -17.27 -33.66 -2.90
CA LYS A 317 -18.48 -33.99 -2.14
C LYS A 317 -18.41 -33.42 -0.72
N ARG A 318 -19.52 -32.83 -0.28
CA ARG A 318 -19.78 -32.29 1.05
C ARG A 318 -21.04 -32.98 1.58
N THR A 319 -20.98 -33.39 2.83
CA THR A 319 -22.10 -34.06 3.53
C THR A 319 -22.40 -33.30 4.81
N GLY A 320 -23.66 -33.31 5.21
CA GLY A 320 -24.14 -32.73 6.46
C GLY A 320 -25.42 -33.42 6.91
N THR A 321 -26.03 -32.89 7.95
CA THR A 321 -27.30 -33.38 8.50
C THR A 321 -28.17 -32.18 8.82
N LEU A 322 -29.44 -32.23 8.42
CA LEU A 322 -30.50 -31.40 8.93
C LEU A 322 -31.11 -32.11 10.14
N THR A 323 -30.93 -31.53 11.32
CA THR A 323 -31.54 -32.02 12.56
C THR A 323 -32.79 -31.19 12.85
N VAL A 324 -33.95 -31.84 12.86
CA VAL A 324 -35.23 -31.24 13.29
C VAL A 324 -35.58 -31.78 14.67
N THR A 325 -35.60 -30.89 15.66
CA THR A 325 -35.95 -31.22 17.05
C THR A 325 -37.36 -30.72 17.36
N GLU A 326 -38.16 -31.60 17.97
CA GLU A 326 -39.55 -31.35 18.38
C GLU A 326 -39.85 -32.06 19.72
N ASN A 327 -41.10 -32.02 20.20
CA ASN A 327 -41.52 -32.59 21.49
C ASN A 327 -42.29 -33.93 21.42
N ALA A 328 -42.25 -34.63 20.28
CA ALA A 328 -42.89 -35.93 20.06
C ALA A 328 -41.93 -37.11 20.30
N ALA A 329 -42.49 -38.33 20.32
CA ALA A 329 -41.68 -39.55 20.35
C ALA A 329 -40.92 -39.71 19.02
N GLY A 330 -39.62 -40.05 19.09
CA GLY A 330 -38.73 -40.16 17.93
C GLY A 330 -37.88 -38.91 17.64
N SER A 331 -38.05 -37.82 18.39
CA SER A 331 -37.23 -36.62 18.31
C SER A 331 -35.76 -36.88 18.70
N PRO A 332 -34.75 -36.31 18.00
CA PRO A 332 -34.86 -35.47 16.81
C PRO A 332 -34.81 -36.27 15.49
N GLN A 333 -35.47 -35.77 14.46
CA GLN A 333 -35.36 -36.29 13.09
C GLN A 333 -34.02 -35.85 12.47
N MET A 334 -33.30 -36.76 11.79
CA MET A 334 -31.99 -36.48 11.19
C MET A 334 -31.97 -36.76 9.69
N ILE A 335 -32.12 -35.72 8.86
CA ILE A 335 -32.17 -35.84 7.40
C ILE A 335 -30.75 -35.65 6.81
N PRO A 336 -30.16 -36.63 6.11
CA PRO A 336 -28.86 -36.47 5.44
C PRO A 336 -28.90 -35.42 4.33
N LEU A 337 -27.86 -34.60 4.27
CA LEU A 337 -27.64 -33.57 3.26
C LEU A 337 -26.37 -33.89 2.47
N GLU A 338 -26.43 -33.75 1.15
CA GLU A 338 -25.24 -33.82 0.29
C GLU A 338 -25.22 -32.76 -0.81
N GLY A 339 -24.02 -32.51 -1.33
CA GLY A 339 -23.79 -31.58 -2.42
C GLY A 339 -22.32 -31.61 -2.82
N THR A 340 -21.97 -31.05 -3.97
CA THR A 340 -20.61 -31.08 -4.53
C THR A 340 -20.11 -29.66 -4.79
N GLY A 341 -19.02 -29.29 -4.12
CA GLY A 341 -18.29 -28.07 -4.45
C GLY A 341 -17.64 -28.18 -5.82
N ALA A 342 -17.90 -27.20 -6.68
CA ALA A 342 -17.40 -27.16 -8.05
C ALA A 342 -16.54 -25.92 -8.32
N ALA A 343 -15.43 -26.11 -9.05
CA ALA A 343 -14.58 -25.04 -9.55
C ALA A 343 -13.82 -25.47 -10.82
N PRO A 344 -13.53 -24.54 -11.74
CA PRO A 344 -12.59 -24.78 -12.82
C PRO A 344 -11.15 -24.78 -12.29
N ILE A 345 -10.27 -25.57 -12.91
CA ILE A 345 -8.85 -25.63 -12.56
C ILE A 345 -8.09 -25.68 -13.89
N LEU A 346 -7.30 -24.64 -14.19
CA LEU A 346 -6.48 -24.62 -15.39
C LEU A 346 -5.13 -25.29 -15.14
N THR A 347 -4.82 -26.35 -15.88
CA THR A 347 -3.49 -26.93 -15.98
C THR A 347 -2.87 -26.58 -17.33
N ILE A 348 -1.60 -26.15 -17.33
CA ILE A 348 -0.88 -25.68 -18.51
C ILE A 348 0.36 -26.54 -18.73
N ASN A 349 0.53 -27.10 -19.93
CA ASN A 349 1.70 -27.92 -20.25
C ASN A 349 2.17 -27.73 -21.71
N PRO A 350 3.45 -27.37 -21.95
CA PRO A 350 4.47 -26.96 -20.97
C PRO A 350 4.25 -25.54 -20.45
N THR A 351 4.79 -25.23 -19.26
CA THR A 351 4.75 -23.88 -18.66
C THR A 351 5.77 -22.90 -19.24
N SER A 352 6.60 -23.36 -20.18
CA SER A 352 7.51 -22.49 -20.96
C SER A 352 7.73 -23.04 -22.36
N LEU A 353 8.02 -22.14 -23.31
CA LEU A 353 8.39 -22.46 -24.68
C LEU A 353 9.71 -21.78 -25.02
N SER A 354 10.67 -22.56 -25.52
CA SER A 354 11.92 -22.04 -26.09
C SER A 354 11.96 -22.29 -27.59
N PHE A 355 12.09 -21.24 -28.38
CA PHE A 355 12.06 -21.27 -29.84
C PHE A 355 13.45 -21.45 -30.47
N GLY A 356 14.52 -21.30 -29.68
CA GLY A 356 15.89 -21.33 -30.19
C GLY A 356 16.20 -20.11 -31.04
N SER A 357 17.04 -20.29 -32.06
CA SER A 357 17.52 -19.20 -32.92
C SER A 357 16.65 -19.05 -34.18
N GLN A 358 16.20 -17.84 -34.47
CA GLN A 358 15.38 -17.49 -35.63
C GLN A 358 15.90 -16.22 -36.32
N GLY A 359 15.92 -16.17 -37.66
CA GLY A 359 16.37 -14.99 -38.41
C GLY A 359 15.53 -13.75 -38.12
N VAL A 360 16.17 -12.60 -37.93
CA VAL A 360 15.47 -11.31 -37.79
C VAL A 360 14.57 -11.06 -39.00
N GLY A 361 13.32 -10.66 -38.75
CA GLY A 361 12.31 -10.46 -39.79
C GLY A 361 11.70 -11.75 -40.35
N THR A 362 11.93 -12.92 -39.74
CA THR A 362 11.36 -14.21 -40.17
C THR A 362 10.64 -14.93 -39.03
N THR A 363 9.55 -15.64 -39.35
CA THR A 363 8.74 -16.38 -38.36
C THR A 363 9.26 -17.81 -38.15
N SER A 364 9.30 -18.26 -36.91
CA SER A 364 9.62 -19.64 -36.54
C SER A 364 8.52 -20.64 -36.89
N ALA A 365 8.87 -21.93 -36.89
CA ALA A 365 7.86 -22.98 -36.72
C ALA A 365 7.08 -22.76 -35.40
N ALA A 366 5.78 -23.09 -35.41
CA ALA A 366 4.95 -22.96 -34.22
C ALA A 366 5.32 -24.01 -33.16
N LYS A 367 5.25 -23.62 -31.88
CA LYS A 367 5.31 -24.53 -30.73
C LYS A 367 4.02 -24.42 -29.94
N THR A 368 3.54 -25.54 -29.41
CA THR A 368 2.23 -25.63 -28.79
C THR A 368 2.30 -25.70 -27.27
N VAL A 369 1.36 -25.03 -26.61
CA VAL A 369 1.03 -25.27 -25.20
C VAL A 369 -0.42 -25.74 -25.09
N THR A 370 -0.66 -26.77 -24.28
CA THR A 370 -2.00 -27.31 -24.02
C THR A 370 -2.53 -26.74 -22.71
N LEU A 371 -3.69 -26.11 -22.81
CA LEU A 371 -4.54 -25.72 -21.69
C LEU A 371 -5.54 -26.86 -21.43
N THR A 372 -5.62 -27.35 -20.21
CA THR A 372 -6.56 -28.40 -19.79
C THR A 372 -7.36 -27.92 -18.60
N ASN A 373 -8.68 -27.94 -18.67
CA ASN A 373 -9.53 -27.77 -17.50
C ASN A 373 -9.59 -29.10 -16.72
N THR A 374 -8.78 -29.23 -15.67
CA THR A 374 -8.77 -30.37 -14.75
C THR A 374 -9.78 -30.23 -13.60
N GLY A 375 -10.53 -29.11 -13.57
CA GLY A 375 -11.61 -28.87 -12.63
C GLY A 375 -12.89 -29.65 -12.96
N ASN A 376 -13.85 -29.57 -12.05
CA ASN A 376 -15.16 -30.23 -12.17
C ASN A 376 -16.30 -29.25 -12.56
N ASP A 377 -15.97 -27.97 -12.78
CA ASP A 377 -16.82 -26.91 -13.33
C ASP A 377 -16.22 -26.37 -14.65
N THR A 378 -16.97 -25.58 -15.40
CA THR A 378 -16.54 -24.99 -16.69
C THR A 378 -15.56 -23.82 -16.46
N LEU A 379 -14.40 -23.87 -17.12
CA LEU A 379 -13.43 -22.78 -17.17
C LEU A 379 -13.86 -21.76 -18.23
N ASN A 380 -13.90 -20.48 -17.90
CA ASN A 380 -14.19 -19.39 -18.82
C ASN A 380 -12.92 -18.57 -19.06
N ILE A 381 -12.48 -18.48 -20.32
CA ILE A 381 -11.29 -17.73 -20.73
C ILE A 381 -11.75 -16.37 -21.27
N SER A 382 -11.44 -15.32 -20.53
CA SER A 382 -11.82 -13.93 -20.83
C SER A 382 -10.81 -13.19 -21.71
N GLY A 383 -9.56 -13.66 -21.79
CA GLY A 383 -8.56 -13.10 -22.70
C GLY A 383 -7.29 -13.94 -22.79
N MET A 384 -6.58 -13.80 -23.91
CA MET A 384 -5.19 -14.23 -24.05
C MET A 384 -4.39 -13.17 -24.79
N SER A 385 -3.14 -12.95 -24.38
CA SER A 385 -2.22 -12.01 -25.02
C SER A 385 -0.78 -12.52 -24.96
N THR A 386 0.04 -12.07 -25.91
CA THR A 386 1.48 -12.34 -25.96
C THR A 386 2.26 -11.04 -25.91
N SER A 387 3.45 -11.04 -25.29
CA SER A 387 4.35 -9.89 -25.21
C SER A 387 5.65 -10.12 -25.99
N GLY A 388 6.24 -9.04 -26.50
CA GLY A 388 7.48 -9.09 -27.30
C GLY A 388 7.25 -9.64 -28.70
N ASP A 389 8.26 -10.32 -29.23
CA ASP A 389 8.32 -10.81 -30.62
C ASP A 389 7.53 -12.12 -30.85
N TYR A 390 6.43 -12.33 -30.11
CA TYR A 390 5.64 -13.56 -30.09
C TYR A 390 4.21 -13.33 -30.51
N SER A 391 3.58 -14.34 -31.11
CA SER A 391 2.14 -14.36 -31.38
C SER A 391 1.54 -15.72 -31.06
N SER A 392 0.25 -15.76 -30.70
CA SER A 392 -0.45 -16.97 -30.25
C SER A 392 -1.82 -17.13 -30.93
N SER A 393 -2.24 -18.37 -31.19
CA SER A 393 -3.62 -18.67 -31.56
C SER A 393 -4.60 -18.45 -30.40
N ALA A 394 -5.88 -18.30 -30.70
CA ALA A 394 -6.94 -18.24 -29.69
C ALA A 394 -7.33 -19.63 -29.15
N CYS A 395 -8.04 -19.63 -28.02
CA CYS A 395 -8.79 -20.76 -27.49
C CYS A 395 -10.30 -20.46 -27.54
N PRO A 396 -11.17 -21.48 -27.42
CA PRO A 396 -12.58 -21.25 -27.11
C PRO A 396 -12.75 -20.41 -25.83
N ALA A 397 -13.81 -19.61 -25.79
CA ALA A 397 -14.12 -18.77 -24.63
C ALA A 397 -14.45 -19.58 -23.35
N SER A 398 -14.71 -20.89 -23.48
CA SER A 398 -14.84 -21.79 -22.34
C SER A 398 -14.35 -23.20 -22.64
N LEU A 399 -13.88 -23.89 -21.60
CA LEU A 399 -13.51 -25.30 -21.61
C LEU A 399 -14.36 -26.05 -20.58
N SER A 400 -15.13 -27.03 -21.02
CA SER A 400 -15.84 -27.97 -20.14
C SER A 400 -14.86 -28.69 -19.19
N PRO A 401 -15.32 -29.32 -18.10
CA PRO A 401 -14.52 -30.27 -17.33
C PRO A 401 -13.84 -31.30 -18.25
N ALA A 402 -12.55 -31.58 -18.01
CA ALA A 402 -11.65 -32.37 -18.86
C ALA A 402 -11.45 -31.84 -20.30
N GLY A 403 -12.01 -30.69 -20.66
CA GLY A 403 -11.84 -30.04 -21.95
C GLY A 403 -10.42 -29.48 -22.12
N THR A 404 -9.93 -29.52 -23.36
CA THR A 404 -8.57 -29.08 -23.71
C THR A 404 -8.58 -28.05 -24.85
N CYS A 405 -7.58 -27.20 -24.87
CA CYS A 405 -7.26 -26.32 -25.99
C CYS A 405 -5.75 -26.33 -26.24
N THR A 406 -5.34 -26.41 -27.51
CA THR A 406 -3.93 -26.31 -27.90
C THR A 406 -3.67 -24.93 -28.49
N VAL A 407 -2.93 -24.09 -27.76
CA VAL A 407 -2.47 -22.78 -28.22
C VAL A 407 -1.17 -22.96 -29.01
N SER A 408 -1.19 -22.57 -30.29
CA SER A 408 0.02 -22.50 -31.11
C SER A 408 0.67 -21.13 -30.96
N VAL A 409 1.93 -21.09 -30.56
CA VAL A 409 2.73 -19.86 -30.41
C VAL A 409 3.84 -19.84 -31.45
N THR A 410 4.12 -18.69 -32.06
CA THR A 410 5.25 -18.47 -32.98
C THR A 410 6.14 -17.33 -32.50
N PHE A 411 7.39 -17.32 -32.94
CA PHE A 411 8.41 -16.31 -32.63
C PHE A 411 8.90 -15.66 -33.93
N SER A 412 8.86 -14.32 -34.00
CA SER A 412 9.25 -13.52 -35.16
C SER A 412 10.17 -12.37 -34.72
N PRO A 413 11.47 -12.62 -34.46
CA PRO A 413 12.35 -11.62 -33.87
C PRO A 413 12.49 -10.37 -34.73
N LEU A 414 12.31 -9.20 -34.12
CA LEU A 414 12.53 -7.91 -34.78
C LEU A 414 13.98 -7.43 -34.69
N ALA A 415 14.79 -7.96 -33.77
CA ALA A 415 16.23 -7.74 -33.77
C ALA A 415 17.01 -8.90 -33.15
N GLY A 416 18.34 -8.84 -33.31
CA GLY A 416 19.27 -9.87 -32.85
C GLY A 416 19.37 -9.98 -31.33
N GLY A 417 19.85 -11.15 -30.88
CA GLY A 417 20.09 -11.43 -29.47
C GLY A 417 18.90 -12.06 -28.74
N PRO A 418 18.97 -12.25 -27.41
CA PRO A 418 17.91 -12.89 -26.63
C PRO A 418 16.62 -12.06 -26.63
N ARG A 419 15.48 -12.68 -26.90
CA ARG A 419 14.15 -12.05 -26.91
C ARG A 419 13.22 -12.87 -26.00
N ASN A 420 12.87 -12.31 -24.85
CA ASN A 420 11.97 -12.94 -23.89
C ASN A 420 10.57 -12.35 -24.03
N GLY A 421 9.55 -13.15 -23.71
CA GLY A 421 8.14 -12.74 -23.72
C GLY A 421 7.30 -13.65 -22.83
N THR A 422 6.00 -13.35 -22.76
CA THR A 422 5.04 -14.09 -21.95
C THR A 422 3.76 -14.28 -22.75
N LEU A 423 3.20 -15.48 -22.75
CA LEU A 423 1.79 -15.71 -23.07
C LEU A 423 1.00 -15.62 -21.76
N THR A 424 0.05 -14.71 -21.69
CA THR A 424 -0.83 -14.48 -20.53
C THR A 424 -2.23 -14.98 -20.86
N ILE A 425 -2.84 -15.73 -19.95
CA ILE A 425 -4.19 -16.27 -20.04
C ILE A 425 -5.00 -15.69 -18.86
N THR A 426 -6.09 -14.99 -19.17
CA THR A 426 -7.00 -14.43 -18.16
C THR A 426 -8.28 -15.25 -18.16
N ASP A 427 -8.53 -15.97 -17.08
CA ASP A 427 -9.65 -16.89 -16.91
C ASP A 427 -10.31 -16.77 -15.52
N ASP A 428 -11.29 -17.62 -15.21
CA ASP A 428 -12.03 -17.62 -13.95
C ASP A 428 -11.66 -18.76 -12.97
N ALA A 429 -10.52 -19.43 -13.19
CA ALA A 429 -9.93 -20.35 -12.22
C ALA A 429 -9.00 -19.65 -11.21
N ALA A 430 -8.78 -20.30 -10.07
CA ALA A 430 -7.86 -19.82 -9.05
C ALA A 430 -6.42 -19.81 -9.59
N GLY A 431 -5.75 -18.65 -9.52
CA GLY A 431 -4.41 -18.43 -10.09
C GLY A 431 -4.39 -17.51 -11.32
N SER A 432 -5.56 -17.16 -11.87
CA SER A 432 -5.69 -16.20 -12.98
C SER A 432 -5.15 -14.80 -12.62
N PRO A 433 -4.44 -14.10 -13.52
CA PRO A 433 -4.04 -14.56 -14.86
C PRO A 433 -2.85 -15.53 -14.82
N HIS A 434 -2.99 -16.64 -15.54
CA HIS A 434 -1.93 -17.64 -15.71
C HIS A 434 -0.92 -17.19 -16.78
N THR A 435 0.33 -17.64 -16.69
CA THR A 435 1.40 -17.24 -17.63
C THR A 435 2.25 -18.41 -18.10
N VAL A 436 2.77 -18.29 -19.33
CA VAL A 436 3.73 -19.20 -19.97
C VAL A 436 4.94 -18.39 -20.43
N SER A 437 6.13 -18.74 -19.94
CA SER A 437 7.37 -18.04 -20.29
C SER A 437 7.83 -18.38 -21.70
N LEU A 438 8.12 -17.38 -22.52
CA LEU A 438 8.56 -17.52 -23.91
C LEU A 438 10.01 -17.03 -24.05
N SER A 439 10.85 -17.82 -24.72
CA SER A 439 12.26 -17.50 -24.95
C SER A 439 12.72 -17.85 -26.37
N GLY A 440 13.63 -17.07 -26.92
CA GLY A 440 14.13 -17.20 -28.28
C GLY A 440 15.30 -16.26 -28.53
N THR A 441 15.98 -16.43 -29.66
CA THR A 441 17.15 -15.63 -30.03
C THR A 441 17.03 -15.16 -31.48
N GLY A 442 17.11 -13.85 -31.70
CA GLY A 442 17.20 -13.28 -33.05
C GLY A 442 18.59 -13.50 -33.66
N LEU A 443 18.63 -14.00 -34.90
CA LEU A 443 19.84 -14.07 -35.72
C LEU A 443 19.90 -12.84 -36.64
N GLY A 444 20.83 -11.95 -36.35
CA GLY A 444 20.95 -10.62 -36.93
C GLY A 444 21.71 -9.68 -35.98
N PRO A 445 21.94 -8.42 -36.37
CA PRO A 445 22.44 -7.41 -35.45
C PRO A 445 21.34 -7.01 -34.44
N GLY A 446 21.75 -6.59 -33.25
CA GLY A 446 20.85 -6.15 -32.18
C GLY A 446 21.60 -5.22 -31.24
N VAL A 447 20.89 -4.30 -30.58
CA VAL A 447 21.49 -3.26 -29.76
C VAL A 447 21.06 -3.40 -28.31
N ALA A 448 21.99 -3.22 -27.38
CA ALA A 448 21.72 -3.08 -25.96
C ALA A 448 22.48 -1.89 -25.38
N PHE A 449 21.83 -1.14 -24.50
CA PHE A 449 22.42 -0.02 -23.78
C PHE A 449 22.62 -0.36 -22.30
N SER A 450 23.75 0.06 -21.73
CA SER A 450 24.01 -0.01 -20.28
C SER A 450 24.66 1.30 -19.79
N PRO A 451 24.08 2.01 -18.81
CA PRO A 451 22.80 1.78 -18.13
C PRO A 451 21.58 1.97 -19.07
N PRO A 452 20.34 1.64 -18.67
CA PRO A 452 19.13 1.79 -19.51
C PRO A 452 18.57 3.23 -19.63
N GLY A 453 19.16 4.21 -18.94
CA GLY A 453 18.82 5.64 -19.08
C GLY A 453 19.86 6.52 -18.39
N LEU A 454 19.98 7.79 -18.81
CA LEU A 454 20.85 8.78 -18.16
C LEU A 454 20.03 9.95 -17.60
N ASP A 455 20.07 10.11 -16.27
CA ASP A 455 19.60 11.32 -15.58
C ASP A 455 20.81 12.15 -15.13
N PHE A 456 20.94 13.37 -15.64
CA PHE A 456 22.06 14.27 -15.38
C PHE A 456 21.95 15.03 -14.06
N GLY A 457 20.80 14.97 -13.38
CA GLY A 457 20.52 15.80 -12.20
C GLY A 457 20.27 17.26 -12.58
N ALA A 458 20.38 18.18 -11.61
CA ALA A 458 20.29 19.59 -11.94
C ALA A 458 21.63 20.17 -12.38
N VAL A 459 21.57 20.98 -13.42
CA VAL A 459 22.69 21.75 -13.96
C VAL A 459 22.23 23.20 -14.05
N SER A 460 23.14 24.14 -13.74
CA SER A 460 22.83 25.58 -13.88
C SER A 460 22.58 25.91 -15.34
N MET A 461 21.58 26.73 -15.64
CA MET A 461 21.28 27.14 -17.01
C MET A 461 22.51 27.75 -17.69
N GLY A 462 22.79 27.33 -18.93
CA GLY A 462 23.96 27.76 -19.70
C GLY A 462 25.28 27.06 -19.34
N SER A 463 25.34 26.27 -18.27
CA SER A 463 26.51 25.44 -17.93
C SER A 463 26.36 24.03 -18.50
N THR A 464 27.46 23.45 -18.98
CA THR A 464 27.50 22.05 -19.44
C THR A 464 27.87 21.12 -18.30
N SER A 465 27.18 19.97 -18.21
CA SER A 465 27.48 18.91 -17.25
C SER A 465 28.84 18.24 -17.53
N ALA A 466 29.38 17.54 -16.53
CA ALA A 466 30.34 16.47 -16.83
C ALA A 466 29.70 15.44 -17.78
N GLY A 467 30.51 14.85 -18.66
CA GLY A 467 30.06 13.80 -19.57
C GLY A 467 29.68 12.53 -18.81
N ARG A 468 28.53 11.94 -19.13
CA ARG A 468 28.12 10.62 -18.63
C ARG A 468 28.13 9.63 -19.78
N THR A 469 28.65 8.44 -19.54
CA THR A 469 28.81 7.40 -20.55
C THR A 469 27.65 6.41 -20.54
N VAL A 470 27.22 6.00 -21.73
CA VAL A 470 26.43 4.79 -21.97
C VAL A 470 27.22 3.86 -22.89
N GLN A 471 27.28 2.58 -22.53
CA GLN A 471 27.85 1.53 -23.35
C GLN A 471 26.79 1.04 -24.33
N LEU A 472 27.10 1.07 -25.63
CA LEU A 472 26.33 0.43 -26.68
C LEU A 472 27.01 -0.91 -26.99
N GLN A 473 26.30 -2.03 -26.78
CA GLN A 473 26.75 -3.36 -27.15
C GLN A 473 25.96 -3.89 -28.34
N ASN A 474 26.63 -4.53 -29.30
CA ASN A 474 25.96 -5.38 -30.27
C ASN A 474 25.57 -6.69 -29.59
N SER A 475 24.32 -6.77 -29.12
CA SER A 475 23.73 -7.96 -28.48
C SER A 475 23.34 -9.04 -29.50
N GLY A 476 23.41 -8.73 -30.79
CA GLY A 476 23.14 -9.64 -31.89
C GLY A 476 24.29 -10.60 -32.23
N SER A 477 24.02 -11.44 -33.23
CA SER A 477 24.93 -12.46 -33.76
C SER A 477 25.54 -12.10 -35.13
N ALA A 478 25.12 -10.98 -35.73
CA ALA A 478 25.69 -10.43 -36.97
C ALA A 478 26.27 -9.02 -36.75
N PRO A 479 27.16 -8.52 -37.62
CA PRO A 479 27.77 -7.20 -37.45
C PRO A 479 26.75 -6.05 -37.51
N LEU A 480 26.82 -5.16 -36.53
CA LEU A 480 26.02 -3.94 -36.45
C LEU A 480 26.73 -2.83 -37.23
N VAL A 481 26.05 -2.25 -38.22
CA VAL A 481 26.48 -1.10 -39.01
C VAL A 481 25.82 0.14 -38.43
N ILE A 482 26.56 0.98 -37.71
CA ILE A 482 26.03 2.24 -37.19
C ILE A 482 26.21 3.33 -38.26
N SER A 483 25.12 4.02 -38.59
CA SER A 483 25.07 5.11 -39.56
C SER A 483 25.06 6.48 -38.86
N ASP A 484 24.16 6.70 -37.90
CA ASP A 484 24.11 7.93 -37.10
C ASP A 484 24.03 7.66 -35.58
N ILE A 485 24.54 8.61 -34.79
CA ILE A 485 24.30 8.73 -33.35
C ILE A 485 24.14 10.23 -33.07
N SER A 486 22.97 10.63 -32.58
CA SER A 486 22.62 12.02 -32.31
C SER A 486 21.79 12.15 -31.03
N ALA A 487 21.90 13.28 -30.33
CA ALA A 487 21.10 13.59 -29.14
C ALA A 487 20.19 14.79 -29.41
N SER A 488 18.99 14.79 -28.83
CA SER A 488 17.99 15.84 -29.01
C SER A 488 17.83 16.76 -27.78
N GLY A 489 17.35 17.98 -28.03
CA GLY A 489 17.08 18.97 -26.98
C GLY A 489 18.36 19.57 -26.39
N ASP A 490 18.42 19.64 -25.06
CA ASP A 490 19.51 20.26 -24.30
C ASP A 490 20.71 19.32 -24.10
N PHE A 491 20.78 18.22 -24.87
CA PHE A 491 21.78 17.17 -24.75
C PHE A 491 22.65 17.11 -26.00
N ASN A 492 23.94 16.81 -25.82
CA ASN A 492 24.89 16.58 -26.90
C ASN A 492 25.60 15.24 -26.70
N ALA A 493 25.93 14.55 -27.78
CA ALA A 493 26.58 13.24 -27.77
C ALA A 493 27.92 13.27 -28.52
N SER A 494 28.86 12.48 -28.03
CA SER A 494 30.15 12.19 -28.66
C SER A 494 30.47 10.72 -28.45
N ASP A 495 31.06 10.04 -29.41
CA ASP A 495 31.23 8.58 -29.34
C ASP A 495 32.54 8.08 -29.93
N SER A 496 32.85 6.82 -29.63
CA SER A 496 33.95 6.05 -30.21
C SER A 496 33.44 4.86 -31.04
N CYS A 497 32.19 4.89 -31.49
CA CYS A 497 31.55 3.78 -32.18
C CYS A 497 31.98 3.70 -33.65
N PRO A 498 32.26 2.50 -34.18
CA PRO A 498 32.60 2.34 -35.59
C PRO A 498 31.41 2.74 -36.46
N ARG A 499 31.63 3.68 -37.39
CA ARG A 499 30.64 4.10 -38.39
C ARG A 499 30.89 3.40 -39.72
N GLY A 500 29.82 3.17 -40.49
CA GLY A 500 29.89 2.51 -41.80
C GLY A 500 30.98 3.12 -42.71
N PRO A 501 31.83 2.30 -43.36
CA PRO A 501 31.71 0.85 -43.55
C PRO A 501 32.28 -0.02 -42.42
N ALA A 502 32.85 0.55 -41.36
CA ALA A 502 33.27 -0.23 -40.19
C ALA A 502 32.04 -0.69 -39.37
N THR A 503 32.13 -1.87 -38.77
CA THR A 503 31.01 -2.50 -38.05
C THR A 503 31.38 -2.87 -36.62
N LEU A 504 30.43 -2.75 -35.69
CA LEU A 504 30.56 -3.31 -34.36
C LEU A 504 30.27 -4.82 -34.42
N ALA A 505 31.30 -5.64 -34.19
CA ALA A 505 31.19 -7.10 -34.22
C ALA A 505 30.21 -7.63 -33.16
N ALA A 506 29.69 -8.85 -33.36
CA ALA A 506 28.80 -9.50 -32.39
C ALA A 506 29.45 -9.55 -30.98
N SER A 507 28.66 -9.27 -29.94
CA SER A 507 29.09 -9.12 -28.53
C SER A 507 30.08 -7.98 -28.23
N ALA A 508 30.63 -7.28 -29.22
CA ALA A 508 31.51 -6.12 -29.00
C ALA A 508 30.71 -4.89 -28.55
N SER A 509 31.38 -3.94 -27.90
CA SER A 509 30.78 -2.70 -27.41
C SER A 509 31.60 -1.46 -27.77
N CYS A 510 30.93 -0.33 -27.91
CA CYS A 510 31.53 1.00 -27.96
C CYS A 510 30.90 1.91 -26.89
N THR A 511 31.49 3.09 -26.67
CA THR A 511 31.05 4.04 -25.65
C THR A 511 30.55 5.33 -26.28
N ILE A 512 29.38 5.77 -25.84
CA ILE A 512 28.81 7.08 -26.17
C ILE A 512 28.85 7.93 -24.90
N THR A 513 29.46 9.11 -24.97
CA THR A 513 29.50 10.10 -23.91
C THR A 513 28.50 11.21 -24.21
N VAL A 514 27.53 11.38 -23.33
CA VAL A 514 26.48 12.41 -23.43
C VAL A 514 26.73 13.51 -22.39
N THR A 515 26.49 14.76 -22.76
CA THR A 515 26.52 15.94 -21.89
C THR A 515 25.18 16.67 -21.92
N PHE A 516 24.81 17.32 -20.83
CA PHE A 516 23.58 18.10 -20.70
C PHE A 516 23.91 19.58 -20.44
N THR A 517 23.31 20.49 -21.21
CA THR A 517 23.49 21.95 -21.10
C THR A 517 22.11 22.63 -21.12
N PRO A 518 21.43 22.80 -19.97
CA PRO A 518 20.07 23.32 -19.93
C PRO A 518 20.00 24.76 -20.47
N THR A 519 19.14 25.00 -21.46
CA THR A 519 18.88 26.34 -22.02
C THR A 519 17.66 27.02 -21.39
N ALA A 520 16.90 26.28 -20.57
CA ALA A 520 15.69 26.73 -19.89
C ALA A 520 15.54 26.00 -18.53
N PRO A 521 14.79 26.55 -17.57
CA PRO A 521 14.63 25.93 -16.26
C PRO A 521 13.62 24.78 -16.30
N GLY A 522 13.62 23.96 -15.24
CA GLY A 522 12.71 22.81 -15.10
C GLY A 522 13.23 21.53 -15.78
N THR A 523 12.45 20.45 -15.71
CA THR A 523 12.85 19.15 -16.26
C THR A 523 13.01 19.23 -17.77
N ARG A 524 14.17 18.80 -18.26
CA ARG A 524 14.52 18.71 -19.67
C ARG A 524 14.64 17.23 -20.01
N ASN A 525 13.80 16.75 -20.91
CA ASN A 525 13.88 15.40 -21.46
C ASN A 525 14.48 15.48 -22.87
N GLY A 526 15.23 14.46 -23.25
CA GLY A 526 15.81 14.31 -24.57
C GLY A 526 15.93 12.84 -24.94
N THR A 527 16.39 12.58 -26.15
CA THR A 527 16.56 11.23 -26.68
C THR A 527 17.91 11.15 -27.37
N LEU A 528 18.70 10.13 -27.01
CA LEU A 528 19.82 9.67 -27.81
C LEU A 528 19.27 8.70 -28.86
N THR A 529 19.44 9.02 -30.13
CA THR A 529 18.98 8.25 -31.28
C THR A 529 20.19 7.59 -31.92
N VAL A 530 20.14 6.27 -32.12
CA VAL A 530 21.14 5.53 -32.88
C VAL A 530 20.47 4.93 -34.12
N THR A 531 20.98 5.27 -35.30
CA THR A 531 20.47 4.74 -36.57
C THR A 531 21.46 3.70 -37.09
N ASP A 532 21.00 2.48 -37.30
CA ASP A 532 21.82 1.31 -37.61
C ASP A 532 21.07 0.31 -38.52
N ASN A 533 21.58 -0.91 -38.66
CA ASN A 533 20.99 -1.99 -39.47
C ASN A 533 20.26 -3.07 -38.66
N ALA A 534 19.93 -2.85 -37.39
CA ALA A 534 19.01 -3.72 -36.65
C ALA A 534 17.57 -3.56 -37.17
N GLY A 535 16.73 -4.59 -37.03
CA GLY A 535 15.35 -4.54 -37.53
C GLY A 535 14.41 -3.66 -36.72
N ASP A 536 14.82 -3.24 -35.51
CA ASP A 536 14.14 -2.26 -34.65
C ASP A 536 14.77 -0.84 -34.69
N SER A 537 15.63 -0.56 -35.68
CA SER A 537 16.26 0.75 -35.85
C SER A 537 15.26 1.85 -36.30
N PRO A 538 15.41 3.11 -35.84
CA PRO A 538 16.45 3.62 -34.96
C PRO A 538 16.19 3.30 -33.48
N GLN A 539 17.27 3.02 -32.75
CA GLN A 539 17.24 2.79 -31.32
C GLN A 539 17.07 4.12 -30.58
N LEU A 540 16.11 4.19 -29.66
CA LEU A 540 15.81 5.38 -28.87
C LEU A 540 16.16 5.17 -27.40
N TYR A 541 17.00 6.04 -26.86
CA TYR A 541 17.50 5.96 -25.49
C TYR A 541 17.19 7.23 -24.69
N GLY A 542 16.58 7.07 -23.51
CA GLY A 542 16.04 8.17 -22.72
C GLY A 542 17.11 9.00 -22.00
N LEU A 543 17.07 10.32 -22.19
CA LEU A 543 17.90 11.30 -21.50
C LEU A 543 17.02 12.23 -20.64
N LYS A 544 17.49 12.56 -19.44
CA LYS A 544 16.80 13.48 -18.51
C LYS A 544 17.78 14.38 -17.78
N GLY A 545 17.36 15.59 -17.45
CA GLY A 545 18.09 16.53 -16.60
C GLY A 545 17.16 17.62 -16.08
N LEU A 546 17.67 18.49 -15.19
CA LEU A 546 16.91 19.59 -14.60
C LEU A 546 17.68 20.90 -14.81
N GLY A 547 17.06 21.89 -15.46
CA GLY A 547 17.60 23.26 -15.50
C GLY A 547 17.32 23.96 -14.18
N ALA A 548 18.35 24.26 -13.38
CA ALA A 548 18.20 24.98 -12.12
C ALA A 548 17.98 26.49 -12.35
N LYS A 549 17.01 27.07 -11.63
CA LYS A 549 16.66 28.51 -11.70
C LYS A 549 17.14 29.26 -10.45
N ALA A 550 18.00 30.29 -10.53
CA ALA A 550 18.92 30.69 -11.59
C ALA A 550 20.02 31.62 -10.98
N THR A 551 21.05 31.02 -10.38
CA THR A 551 22.23 31.75 -9.90
C THR A 551 23.37 31.53 -10.88
N TYR A 552 23.61 32.51 -11.75
CA TYR A 552 24.76 32.52 -12.66
C TYR A 552 25.99 33.07 -11.93
N THR A 553 27.16 32.48 -12.16
CA THR A 553 28.41 33.03 -11.64
C THR A 553 29.53 32.87 -12.65
N ALA A 554 30.38 33.89 -12.73
CA ALA A 554 31.61 33.91 -13.50
C ALA A 554 32.75 34.24 -12.53
N VAL A 555 33.84 33.48 -12.58
CA VAL A 555 34.92 33.56 -11.59
C VAL A 555 36.27 33.32 -12.23
N ILE A 556 37.29 34.04 -11.74
CA ILE A 556 38.70 33.77 -12.03
C ILE A 556 39.46 33.62 -10.71
N THR A 557 40.42 32.70 -10.67
CA THR A 557 41.42 32.56 -9.59
C THR A 557 42.82 32.99 -10.04
N SER A 558 42.94 33.52 -11.25
CA SER A 558 44.14 34.23 -11.73
C SER A 558 44.07 35.71 -11.37
N GLN A 559 45.19 36.31 -10.95
CA GLN A 559 45.28 37.75 -10.76
C GLN A 559 45.09 38.50 -12.09
N ALA A 560 44.17 39.47 -12.12
CA ALA A 560 44.05 40.41 -13.22
C ALA A 560 44.85 41.69 -12.93
N SER A 561 45.29 42.40 -13.97
CA SER A 561 46.00 43.68 -13.83
C SER A 561 45.58 44.68 -14.91
N LEU A 562 45.50 45.96 -14.55
CA LEU A 562 45.25 47.08 -15.46
C LEU A 562 46.33 48.14 -15.25
N THR A 563 47.02 48.54 -16.32
CA THR A 563 48.11 49.51 -16.29
C THR A 563 47.71 50.79 -17.03
N GLY A 564 48.03 51.95 -16.46
CA GLY A 564 47.84 53.25 -17.14
C GLY A 564 46.37 53.64 -17.35
N SER A 565 45.49 53.31 -16.41
CA SER A 565 44.09 53.76 -16.44
C SER A 565 44.00 55.30 -16.42
N ASP A 566 43.12 55.84 -17.25
CA ASP A 566 42.86 57.27 -17.44
C ASP A 566 41.99 57.88 -16.32
N GLY A 567 41.51 57.07 -15.37
CA GLY A 567 40.60 57.47 -14.31
C GLY A 567 39.13 57.61 -14.74
N VAL A 568 38.80 57.37 -16.02
CA VAL A 568 37.48 57.67 -16.61
C VAL A 568 36.86 56.44 -17.27
N THR A 569 37.65 55.72 -18.07
CA THR A 569 37.16 54.61 -18.90
C THR A 569 37.12 53.32 -18.09
N TRP A 570 35.91 52.80 -17.89
CA TRP A 570 35.68 51.47 -17.34
C TRP A 570 36.17 50.37 -18.27
N GLN A 571 37.01 49.47 -17.76
CA GLN A 571 37.54 48.31 -18.49
C GLN A 571 37.00 47.02 -17.87
N PRO A 572 36.69 45.97 -18.65
CA PRO A 572 36.46 44.64 -18.09
C PRO A 572 37.68 44.17 -17.29
N ILE A 573 37.46 43.53 -16.13
CA ILE A 573 38.58 42.96 -15.34
C ILE A 573 39.22 41.78 -16.08
N ASP A 574 38.39 40.91 -16.64
CA ASP A 574 38.78 39.76 -17.46
C ASP A 574 37.61 39.39 -18.38
N PRO A 575 37.84 38.98 -19.66
CA PRO A 575 36.76 38.56 -20.56
C PRO A 575 35.90 37.40 -20.02
N ARG A 576 36.43 36.56 -19.13
CA ARG A 576 35.72 35.46 -18.47
C ARG A 576 34.75 35.96 -17.39
N LEU A 577 34.88 37.19 -16.90
CA LEU A 577 33.99 37.81 -15.91
C LEU A 577 32.78 38.50 -16.57
N ALA A 578 32.19 37.82 -17.55
CA ALA A 578 31.00 38.23 -18.26
C ALA A 578 29.92 37.14 -18.19
N ILE A 579 28.68 37.52 -17.91
CA ILE A 579 27.52 36.62 -17.81
C ILE A 579 26.48 37.05 -18.83
N THR A 580 26.14 36.16 -19.76
CA THR A 580 25.11 36.39 -20.78
C THR A 580 23.83 35.67 -20.39
N ILE A 581 22.70 36.39 -20.35
CA ILE A 581 21.38 35.89 -19.95
C ILE A 581 20.36 36.28 -21.02
N LYS A 582 19.47 35.37 -21.40
CA LYS A 582 18.28 35.66 -22.21
C LYS A 582 17.08 34.99 -21.55
N LEU A 583 16.05 35.76 -21.20
CA LEU A 583 14.90 35.24 -20.45
C LEU A 583 13.61 35.21 -21.30
N PRO A 584 12.75 34.20 -21.09
CA PRO A 584 11.41 34.18 -21.65
C PRO A 584 10.46 35.16 -20.95
N ASP A 585 10.73 35.46 -19.67
CA ASP A 585 9.89 36.27 -18.78
C ASP A 585 10.66 37.48 -18.20
N THR A 586 9.91 38.44 -17.66
CA THR A 586 10.46 39.61 -16.94
C THR A 586 10.76 39.22 -15.50
N GLU A 587 12.01 39.42 -15.04
CA GLU A 587 12.46 39.02 -13.69
C GLU A 587 13.37 40.07 -13.05
N ALA A 588 13.43 40.08 -11.71
CA ALA A 588 14.42 40.85 -10.97
C ALA A 588 15.72 40.04 -10.81
N ALA A 589 16.86 40.69 -10.92
CA ALA A 589 18.16 40.13 -10.57
C ALA A 589 18.83 40.88 -9.42
N LEU A 590 19.42 40.13 -8.49
CA LEU A 590 20.48 40.62 -7.62
C LEU A 590 21.82 40.44 -8.34
N LEU A 591 22.54 41.54 -8.48
CA LEU A 591 23.85 41.61 -9.11
C LEU A 591 24.88 41.84 -8.01
N SER A 592 25.90 40.99 -7.93
CA SER A 592 27.03 41.19 -7.03
C SER A 592 28.36 40.95 -7.71
N GLY A 593 29.36 41.74 -7.32
CA GLY A 593 30.74 41.63 -7.75
C GLY A 593 31.66 41.64 -6.55
N ASN A 594 32.62 40.71 -6.48
CA ASN A 594 33.63 40.70 -5.43
C ASN A 594 35.05 40.59 -5.99
N ALA A 595 35.97 41.37 -5.44
CA ALA A 595 37.37 41.44 -5.86
C ALA A 595 38.22 41.89 -4.68
N ASP A 596 39.42 41.32 -4.52
CA ASP A 596 40.42 41.96 -3.66
C ASP A 596 41.22 42.92 -4.53
N LEU A 597 41.09 44.22 -4.27
CA LEU A 597 41.67 45.27 -5.09
C LEU A 597 42.88 45.88 -4.39
N TRP A 598 43.95 46.09 -5.15
CA TRP A 598 45.16 46.76 -4.64
C TRP A 598 45.99 47.42 -5.73
N THR A 599 46.95 48.23 -5.27
CA THR A 599 48.00 48.84 -6.09
C THR A 599 49.33 48.88 -5.34
N ALA A 600 50.43 48.98 -6.09
CA ALA A 600 51.75 49.26 -5.54
C ALA A 600 52.01 50.78 -5.35
N ARG A 601 51.11 51.66 -5.80
CA ARG A 601 51.28 53.12 -5.82
C ARG A 601 50.26 53.82 -4.93
N ALA A 602 50.72 54.49 -3.87
CA ALA A 602 49.88 55.30 -2.98
C ALA A 602 49.12 56.41 -3.74
N GLY A 603 47.95 56.80 -3.23
CA GLY A 603 47.10 57.84 -3.83
C GLY A 603 46.33 57.42 -5.08
N VAL A 604 46.28 56.12 -5.40
CA VAL A 604 45.48 55.55 -6.49
C VAL A 604 44.49 54.56 -5.88
N ASN A 605 43.19 54.90 -5.84
CA ASN A 605 42.15 53.96 -5.43
C ASN A 605 41.58 53.24 -6.67
N GLN A 606 40.94 52.10 -6.44
CA GLN A 606 40.36 51.24 -7.46
C GLN A 606 38.84 51.34 -7.42
N ASP A 607 38.22 51.67 -8.54
CA ASP A 607 36.76 51.61 -8.67
C ASP A 607 36.37 50.24 -9.21
N LEU A 608 35.44 49.56 -8.53
CA LEU A 608 34.81 48.30 -8.95
C LEU A 608 33.38 48.57 -9.41
N GLY A 609 32.97 48.05 -10.56
CA GLY A 609 31.63 48.29 -11.10
C GLY A 609 31.03 47.10 -11.83
N ILE A 610 29.71 47.13 -11.99
CA ILE A 610 28.97 46.20 -12.85
C ILE A 610 28.35 46.99 -13.99
N THR A 611 28.65 46.60 -15.23
CA THR A 611 27.99 47.12 -16.43
C THR A 611 27.03 46.09 -17.02
N VAL A 612 26.01 46.56 -17.75
CA VAL A 612 25.14 45.73 -18.58
C VAL A 612 25.09 46.25 -20.02
N SER A 613 25.19 45.34 -20.99
CA SER A 613 24.75 45.56 -22.38
C SER A 613 23.41 44.86 -22.59
N VAL A 614 22.48 45.51 -23.28
CA VAL A 614 21.13 45.00 -23.57
C VAL A 614 20.92 44.92 -25.08
N GLY A 615 20.53 43.76 -25.59
CA GLY A 615 20.26 43.54 -27.02
C GLY A 615 21.45 43.75 -27.96
N GLY A 616 22.68 43.73 -27.44
CA GLY A 616 23.90 44.09 -28.18
C GLY A 616 24.21 45.60 -28.22
N GLY A 617 23.48 46.41 -27.44
CA GLY A 617 23.78 47.83 -27.24
C GLY A 617 25.06 48.11 -26.42
N PRO A 618 25.39 49.38 -26.19
CA PRO A 618 26.59 49.76 -25.43
C PRO A 618 26.50 49.32 -23.95
N ASP A 619 27.67 49.11 -23.33
CA ASP A 619 27.77 48.85 -21.89
C ASP A 619 27.33 50.06 -21.07
N THR A 620 26.39 49.86 -20.15
CA THR A 620 25.88 50.87 -19.21
C THR A 620 26.28 50.51 -17.79
N LEU A 621 26.97 51.41 -17.08
CA LEU A 621 27.31 51.23 -15.66
C LEU A 621 26.06 51.28 -14.79
N LEU A 622 25.86 50.25 -13.96
CA LEU A 622 24.71 50.16 -13.05
C LEU A 622 25.07 50.61 -11.63
N PHE A 623 26.03 49.93 -11.02
CA PHE A 623 26.48 50.13 -9.65
C PHE A 623 28.00 50.08 -9.62
N TRP A 624 28.59 50.84 -8.71
CA TRP A 624 30.03 50.83 -8.48
C TRP A 624 30.36 51.18 -7.03
N LYS A 625 31.61 50.90 -6.64
CA LYS A 625 32.22 51.20 -5.35
C LYS A 625 33.67 51.62 -5.54
N GLU A 626 34.14 52.58 -4.76
CA GLU A 626 35.57 52.93 -4.68
C GLU A 626 36.20 52.16 -3.52
N SER A 627 37.38 51.59 -3.76
CA SER A 627 38.12 50.78 -2.80
C SER A 627 39.59 51.18 -2.82
N GLY A 628 40.13 51.57 -1.68
CA GLY A 628 41.53 51.89 -1.52
C GLY A 628 41.78 52.85 -0.37
N GLY A 629 43.02 53.32 -0.26
CA GLY A 629 43.34 54.38 0.69
C GLY A 629 44.54 55.20 0.26
N PHE A 630 44.56 56.46 0.66
CA PHE A 630 45.58 57.43 0.25
C PHE A 630 47.02 56.97 0.55
N ALA A 631 47.21 56.15 1.59
CA ALA A 631 48.49 55.56 2.00
C ALA A 631 48.64 54.04 1.69
N GLY A 632 47.66 53.40 1.05
CA GLY A 632 47.59 51.94 0.91
C GLY A 632 48.36 51.37 -0.28
N THR A 633 49.66 51.10 -0.12
CA THR A 633 50.41 50.22 -1.05
C THR A 633 50.33 48.77 -0.59
N TYR A 634 50.30 47.81 -1.53
CA TYR A 634 50.30 46.37 -1.25
C TYR A 634 49.28 45.93 -0.20
N SER A 635 48.09 46.54 -0.24
CA SER A 635 47.03 46.42 0.77
C SER A 635 45.73 45.98 0.11
N PRO A 636 45.53 44.68 -0.16
CA PRO A 636 44.30 44.16 -0.75
C PRO A 636 43.09 44.43 0.12
N ASN A 637 42.09 45.04 -0.52
CA ASN A 637 40.82 45.36 0.09
C ASN A 637 39.69 44.58 -0.59
N ALA A 638 38.93 43.85 0.22
CA ALA A 638 37.80 43.00 -0.16
C ALA A 638 36.59 43.84 -0.62
N ALA A 639 36.69 44.43 -1.81
CA ALA A 639 35.66 45.25 -2.41
C ALA A 639 34.44 44.40 -2.81
N PHE A 640 33.26 44.86 -2.39
CA PHE A 640 31.98 44.26 -2.76
C PHE A 640 31.02 45.31 -3.32
N VAL A 641 30.59 45.11 -4.57
CA VAL A 641 29.54 45.91 -5.23
C VAL A 641 28.27 45.08 -5.33
N HIS A 642 27.13 45.65 -4.93
CA HIS A 642 25.84 44.97 -4.89
C HIS A 642 24.71 45.88 -5.39
N GLY A 643 23.70 45.30 -6.05
CA GLY A 643 22.51 46.04 -6.45
C GLY A 643 21.46 45.18 -7.14
N THR A 644 20.37 45.81 -7.58
CA THR A 644 19.22 45.16 -8.20
C THR A 644 18.99 45.67 -9.62
N TYR A 645 18.71 44.78 -10.56
CA TYR A 645 18.39 45.15 -11.94
C TYR A 645 17.13 44.43 -12.43
N GLN A 646 16.30 45.12 -13.21
CA GLN A 646 15.07 44.56 -13.77
C GLN A 646 15.33 44.10 -15.20
N LEU A 647 15.15 42.81 -15.44
CA LEU A 647 15.32 42.15 -16.73
C LEU A 647 13.95 42.05 -17.40
N GLN A 648 13.85 42.47 -18.66
CA GLN A 648 12.63 42.35 -19.46
C GLN A 648 12.70 41.11 -20.36
N ALA A 649 11.56 40.44 -20.52
CA ALA A 649 11.40 39.30 -21.42
C ALA A 649 11.94 39.56 -22.84
N GLY A 650 12.55 38.55 -23.46
CA GLY A 650 12.96 38.56 -24.86
C GLY A 650 14.32 39.19 -25.18
N PHE A 651 14.86 40.05 -24.30
CA PHE A 651 16.18 40.65 -24.49
C PHE A 651 17.33 39.72 -24.05
N THR A 652 18.48 39.89 -24.70
CA THR A 652 19.76 39.35 -24.24
C THR A 652 20.50 40.41 -23.42
N TYR A 653 20.92 40.04 -22.23
CA TYR A 653 21.68 40.86 -21.29
C TYR A 653 23.10 40.31 -21.16
N VAL A 654 24.11 41.17 -21.20
CA VAL A 654 25.50 40.82 -20.91
C VAL A 654 25.98 41.66 -19.75
N PHE A 655 26.07 41.05 -18.57
CA PHE A 655 26.67 41.67 -17.39
C PHE A 655 28.18 41.46 -17.40
N LYS A 656 28.95 42.48 -17.03
CA LYS A 656 30.42 42.42 -16.93
C LYS A 656 30.89 43.04 -15.63
N LEU A 657 31.90 42.43 -15.00
CA LEU A 657 32.63 43.06 -13.89
C LEU A 657 33.72 43.96 -14.48
N VAL A 658 33.68 45.24 -14.14
CA VAL A 658 34.55 46.29 -14.69
C VAL A 658 35.29 47.02 -13.58
N TRP A 659 36.40 47.66 -13.95
CA TRP A 659 37.20 48.49 -13.07
C TRP A 659 37.89 49.65 -13.78
N LYS A 660 38.39 50.59 -12.98
CA LYS A 660 39.30 51.67 -13.37
C LYS A 660 40.00 52.23 -12.12
N THR A 661 40.91 53.18 -12.29
CA THR A 661 41.38 54.01 -11.18
C THR A 661 40.41 55.15 -10.88
N ASN A 662 40.47 55.71 -9.66
CA ASN A 662 39.68 56.90 -9.30
C ASN A 662 40.21 58.20 -9.94
N ASN A 663 41.50 58.23 -10.31
CA ASN A 663 42.16 59.36 -10.98
C ASN A 663 43.01 58.89 -12.18
N ASN A 664 43.44 59.83 -13.03
CA ASN A 664 44.34 59.53 -14.16
C ASN A 664 45.72 59.11 -13.63
N ALA A 665 46.09 57.85 -13.85
CA ALA A 665 47.22 57.20 -13.19
C ALA A 665 48.24 56.61 -14.18
N PRO A 666 48.87 57.43 -15.06
CA PRO A 666 49.88 56.95 -15.98
C PRO A 666 51.07 56.37 -15.21
N GLY A 667 51.49 55.15 -15.58
CA GLY A 667 52.53 54.40 -14.88
C GLY A 667 52.12 53.75 -13.56
N ALA A 668 50.83 53.78 -13.18
CA ALA A 668 50.30 52.91 -12.13
C ALA A 668 49.77 51.60 -12.72
N SER A 669 49.85 50.53 -11.94
CA SER A 669 49.10 49.29 -12.17
C SER A 669 48.21 49.02 -10.97
N ILE A 670 46.97 48.59 -11.25
CA ILE A 670 46.02 48.08 -10.26
C ILE A 670 45.78 46.59 -10.51
N PHE A 671 45.47 45.86 -9.45
CA PHE A 671 45.40 44.39 -9.44
C PHE A 671 44.11 43.91 -8.78
N ALA A 672 43.54 42.82 -9.31
CA ALA A 672 42.39 42.14 -8.75
C ALA A 672 42.77 40.68 -8.43
N GLY A 673 42.63 40.29 -7.16
CA GLY A 673 43.07 39.00 -6.61
C GLY A 673 44.30 39.15 -5.70
N ALA A 674 44.16 38.72 -4.46
CA ALA A 674 45.22 38.65 -3.44
C ALA A 674 45.92 37.28 -3.42
N GLY A 675 47.06 37.16 -2.74
CA GLY A 675 47.85 35.92 -2.66
C GLY A 675 49.01 35.86 -3.67
N PRO A 676 49.37 34.65 -4.19
CA PRO A 676 48.56 33.43 -4.23
C PRO A 676 48.62 32.59 -2.94
N ILE A 677 47.63 31.71 -2.79
CA ILE A 677 47.65 30.56 -1.86
C ILE A 677 47.77 29.30 -2.73
N GLY A 678 48.94 28.67 -2.71
CA GLY A 678 49.26 27.62 -3.70
C GLY A 678 49.33 28.23 -5.11
N PRO A 679 48.61 27.68 -6.11
CA PRO A 679 48.57 28.24 -7.46
C PRO A 679 47.52 29.36 -7.63
N ASP A 680 46.58 29.52 -6.70
CA ASP A 680 45.37 30.33 -6.88
C ASP A 680 45.44 31.66 -6.11
N TYR A 681 44.99 32.73 -6.75
CA TYR A 681 44.69 34.02 -6.12
C TYR A 681 43.26 34.04 -5.57
N SER A 682 42.95 35.03 -4.73
CA SER A 682 41.61 35.17 -4.19
C SER A 682 40.57 35.34 -5.30
N PRO A 683 39.47 34.57 -5.29
CA PRO A 683 38.56 34.54 -6.44
C PRO A 683 37.95 35.91 -6.72
N THR A 684 38.12 36.42 -7.94
CA THR A 684 37.35 37.58 -8.42
C THR A 684 36.11 37.05 -9.11
N ARG A 685 34.92 37.50 -8.68
CA ARG A 685 33.63 36.89 -9.05
C ARG A 685 32.59 37.94 -9.46
N LEU A 686 31.86 37.65 -10.53
CA LEU A 686 30.56 38.22 -10.85
C LEU A 686 29.47 37.18 -10.55
N THR A 687 28.37 37.60 -9.94
CA THR A 687 27.20 36.76 -9.67
C THR A 687 25.94 37.49 -10.11
N VAL A 688 25.06 36.77 -10.80
CA VAL A 688 23.72 37.22 -11.17
C VAL A 688 22.72 36.19 -10.66
N GLN A 689 22.02 36.52 -9.58
CA GLN A 689 20.97 35.70 -9.00
C GLN A 689 19.61 36.23 -9.49
N LEU A 690 18.88 35.45 -10.29
CA LEU A 690 17.50 35.78 -10.64
C LEU A 690 16.56 35.43 -9.48
N VAL A 691 15.54 36.25 -9.29
CA VAL A 691 14.79 36.27 -8.03
C VAL A 691 13.29 36.27 -8.28
N GLN A 692 12.62 35.25 -7.74
CA GLN A 692 11.19 35.00 -7.91
C GLN A 692 10.31 35.78 -6.93
N THR A 693 10.89 36.24 -5.83
CA THR A 693 10.19 36.97 -4.76
C THR A 693 10.31 38.47 -4.94
N PRO A 694 9.39 39.28 -4.37
CA PRO A 694 9.53 40.72 -4.35
C PRO A 694 10.85 41.12 -3.68
N ILE A 695 11.72 41.79 -4.43
CA ILE A 695 12.82 42.55 -3.85
C ILE A 695 12.35 43.99 -3.70
N VAL A 696 12.40 44.49 -2.47
CA VAL A 696 12.25 45.91 -2.22
C VAL A 696 13.65 46.50 -2.11
N SER A 697 13.95 47.53 -2.90
CA SER A 697 15.26 48.16 -2.94
C SER A 697 15.14 49.67 -3.00
N ALA A 698 16.09 50.35 -2.36
CA ALA A 698 16.28 51.78 -2.43
C ALA A 698 17.75 52.08 -2.76
N ALA A 699 17.98 53.14 -3.53
CA ALA A 699 19.32 53.61 -3.86
C ALA A 699 19.34 55.13 -3.98
N ILE A 700 20.41 55.75 -3.49
CA ILE A 700 20.71 57.17 -3.69
C ILE A 700 22.05 57.30 -4.42
N ALA A 701 22.18 58.30 -5.28
CA ALA A 701 23.43 58.68 -5.96
C ALA A 701 23.88 60.10 -5.58
N THR A 702 23.33 60.63 -4.48
CA THR A 702 23.76 61.83 -3.76
C THR A 702 24.93 61.50 -2.82
N GLN A 703 25.50 62.51 -2.17
CA GLN A 703 26.57 62.36 -1.18
C GLN A 703 26.12 62.89 0.20
N PRO A 704 25.42 62.09 1.02
CA PRO A 704 25.08 62.47 2.39
C PRO A 704 26.31 62.72 3.28
N PHE A 705 26.13 63.56 4.28
CA PHE A 705 27.14 63.88 5.28
C PHE A 705 26.54 63.87 6.68
N LEU A 706 27.28 63.36 7.67
CA LEU A 706 26.94 63.43 9.09
C LEU A 706 28.04 64.18 9.85
N THR A 707 27.66 65.29 10.48
CA THR A 707 28.54 66.15 11.28
C THR A 707 28.32 65.91 12.78
N SER A 708 29.38 65.96 13.58
CA SER A 708 29.29 65.97 15.05
C SER A 708 28.54 64.78 15.66
N SER A 709 28.82 63.57 15.15
CA SER A 709 28.29 62.33 15.71
C SER A 709 28.85 62.08 17.12
N ASP A 710 27.97 61.70 18.05
CA ASP A 710 28.31 61.42 19.45
C ASP A 710 28.97 60.04 19.68
N GLY A 711 29.17 59.25 18.62
CA GLY A 711 29.75 57.90 18.67
C GLY A 711 28.79 56.79 19.11
N SER A 712 27.54 57.12 19.46
CA SER A 712 26.56 56.20 20.04
C SER A 712 25.20 56.18 19.32
N THR A 713 24.73 57.33 18.85
CA THR A 713 23.42 57.51 18.22
C THR A 713 23.46 57.19 16.74
N TRP A 714 22.72 56.16 16.34
CA TRP A 714 22.54 55.77 14.94
C TRP A 714 21.61 56.73 14.18
N SER A 715 22.19 57.50 13.28
CA SER A 715 21.48 58.43 12.38
C SER A 715 21.08 57.71 11.09
N GLU A 716 20.00 58.12 10.42
CA GLU A 716 19.74 57.67 9.03
C GLU A 716 20.86 58.18 8.11
N ILE A 717 21.21 57.43 7.06
CA ILE A 717 22.07 57.94 5.98
C ILE A 717 21.29 58.94 5.12
N ASP A 718 20.09 58.55 4.70
CA ASP A 718 19.14 59.37 3.93
C ASP A 718 17.72 58.80 4.13
N PRO A 719 16.67 59.63 4.28
CA PRO A 719 15.29 59.14 4.40
C PRO A 719 14.83 58.22 3.26
N ALA A 720 15.36 58.38 2.05
CA ALA A 720 15.06 57.53 0.90
C ALA A 720 15.61 56.10 1.05
N LEU A 721 16.57 55.87 1.97
CA LEU A 721 17.10 54.55 2.31
C LEU A 721 16.30 53.86 3.44
N THR A 722 14.99 54.14 3.50
CA THR A 722 14.01 53.41 4.33
C THR A 722 12.99 52.74 3.42
N VAL A 723 12.82 51.42 3.58
CA VAL A 723 11.89 50.62 2.77
C VAL A 723 10.89 49.85 3.63
N SER A 724 9.65 49.75 3.14
CA SER A 724 8.57 48.99 3.75
C SER A 724 8.43 47.61 3.09
N VAL A 725 8.37 46.54 3.89
CA VAL A 725 8.27 45.15 3.41
C VAL A 725 7.13 44.43 4.13
N GLN A 726 6.34 43.64 3.42
CA GLN A 726 5.24 42.87 4.01
C GLN A 726 5.75 41.54 4.56
N GLY A 727 5.87 41.46 5.88
CA GLY A 727 6.27 40.24 6.57
C GLY A 727 5.13 39.21 6.64
N SER A 728 5.51 37.94 6.53
CA SER A 728 4.61 36.79 6.61
C SER A 728 5.28 35.63 7.37
N LEU A 729 4.48 34.80 8.04
CA LEU A 729 5.04 33.67 8.81
C LEU A 729 5.73 32.66 7.88
N GLY A 730 6.86 32.10 8.34
CA GLY A 730 7.66 31.15 7.55
C GLY A 730 8.54 31.80 6.47
N THR A 731 8.68 33.13 6.47
CA THR A 731 9.65 33.83 5.63
C THR A 731 10.77 34.48 6.45
N SER A 732 11.87 34.78 5.76
CA SER A 732 13.01 35.54 6.26
C SER A 732 13.33 36.65 5.28
N MET A 733 13.85 37.77 5.77
CA MET A 733 14.39 38.86 4.96
C MET A 733 15.91 38.71 4.89
N VAL A 734 16.45 38.53 3.69
CA VAL A 734 17.88 38.75 3.41
C VAL A 734 18.03 40.24 3.10
N ILE A 735 18.65 40.96 4.03
CA ILE A 735 18.81 42.42 3.97
C ILE A 735 20.28 42.71 3.72
N ALA A 736 20.58 43.57 2.74
CA ALA A 736 21.93 44.02 2.45
C ALA A 736 22.00 45.54 2.27
N GLY A 737 23.03 46.15 2.84
CA GLY A 737 23.41 47.55 2.66
C GLY A 737 24.81 47.66 2.07
N ASN A 738 25.00 48.53 1.08
CA ASN A 738 26.28 48.75 0.41
C ASN A 738 26.52 50.24 0.19
N ALA A 739 27.60 50.78 0.74
CA ALA A 739 27.93 52.20 0.73
C ALA A 739 29.44 52.36 0.56
N ASP A 740 29.88 53.48 -0.03
CA ASP A 740 31.26 53.91 0.16
C ASP A 740 31.30 54.87 1.33
N LEU A 741 32.12 54.60 2.35
CA LEU A 741 32.20 55.43 3.54
C LEU A 741 33.61 56.00 3.70
N TRP A 742 33.70 57.28 4.06
CA TRP A 742 34.97 57.95 4.33
C TRP A 742 34.83 59.15 5.25
N THR A 743 35.98 59.69 5.66
CA THR A 743 36.11 60.96 6.36
C THR A 743 37.38 61.71 5.92
N ALA A 744 37.39 63.03 6.12
CA ALA A 744 38.60 63.84 6.05
C ALA A 744 39.37 63.90 7.39
N THR A 745 38.77 63.41 8.48
CA THR A 745 39.30 63.52 9.85
C THR A 745 40.06 62.24 10.24
N PRO A 746 41.39 62.30 10.49
CA PRO A 746 42.16 61.13 10.94
C PRO A 746 41.60 60.52 12.24
N GLY A 747 41.74 59.21 12.42
CA GLY A 747 41.37 58.52 13.66
C GLY A 747 39.88 58.24 13.85
N ILE A 748 39.01 58.57 12.88
CA ILE A 748 37.57 58.31 12.94
C ILE A 748 37.21 57.19 11.96
N ASN A 749 36.57 56.12 12.46
CA ASN A 749 36.00 55.06 11.62
C ASN A 749 34.48 55.27 11.48
N GLN A 750 33.90 54.76 10.39
CA GLN A 750 32.50 54.91 10.02
C GLN A 750 31.75 53.60 10.25
N ASP A 751 30.71 53.63 11.07
CA ASP A 751 29.85 52.48 11.29
C ASP A 751 28.64 52.55 10.35
N ILE A 752 28.30 51.41 9.72
CA ILE A 752 27.06 51.25 8.93
C ILE A 752 26.22 50.11 9.50
N GLY A 753 24.91 50.33 9.61
CA GLY A 753 24.00 49.47 10.34
C GLY A 753 22.67 49.29 9.64
N ILE A 754 22.15 48.07 9.68
CA ILE A 754 20.79 47.74 9.26
C ILE A 754 19.88 47.83 10.49
N VAL A 755 18.87 48.68 10.44
CA VAL A 755 17.82 48.76 11.46
C VAL A 755 16.51 48.21 10.92
N VAL A 756 15.88 47.31 11.67
CA VAL A 756 14.57 46.72 11.35
C VAL A 756 13.58 47.09 12.45
N THR A 757 12.41 47.57 12.05
CA THR A 757 11.27 47.86 12.94
C THR A 757 10.12 46.91 12.60
N PRO A 758 9.91 45.85 13.40
CA PRO A 758 8.77 44.94 13.22
C PRO A 758 7.42 45.62 13.51
N PRO A 759 6.30 45.09 12.98
CA PRO A 759 4.96 45.59 13.26
C PRO A 759 4.69 45.73 14.77
N GLY A 760 4.39 46.95 15.22
CA GLY A 760 4.07 47.24 16.62
C GLY A 760 5.24 47.12 17.61
N GLN A 761 6.50 47.06 17.14
CA GLN A 761 7.69 46.94 17.99
C GLN A 761 8.65 48.12 17.81
N LEU A 762 9.56 48.29 18.77
CA LEU A 762 10.63 49.27 18.68
C LEU A 762 11.67 48.89 17.60
N PRO A 763 12.33 49.87 16.95
CA PRO A 763 13.42 49.62 16.01
C PRO A 763 14.59 48.85 16.65
N ARG A 764 15.22 47.94 15.90
CA ARG A 764 16.34 47.12 16.36
C ARG A 764 17.48 47.13 15.35
N LEU A 765 18.71 47.36 15.80
CA LEU A 765 19.91 47.13 15.00
C LEU A 765 20.11 45.61 14.85
N VAL A 766 20.10 45.09 13.63
CA VAL A 766 20.17 43.63 13.35
C VAL A 766 21.52 43.18 12.81
N ALA A 767 22.25 44.07 12.15
CA ALA A 767 23.65 43.88 11.76
C ALA A 767 24.31 45.25 11.62
N TRP A 768 25.62 45.31 11.86
CA TRP A 768 26.42 46.51 11.60
C TRP A 768 27.88 46.17 11.31
N LYS A 769 28.60 47.13 10.73
CA LYS A 769 29.98 47.01 10.29
C LYS A 769 30.75 48.29 10.53
N GLU A 770 31.96 48.18 11.05
CA GLU A 770 32.92 49.29 11.13
C GLU A 770 33.80 49.29 9.87
N SER A 771 33.95 50.47 9.28
CA SER A 771 34.75 50.71 8.09
C SER A 771 35.69 51.89 8.33
N GLY A 772 36.99 51.67 8.23
CA GLY A 772 37.98 52.74 8.24
C GLY A 772 39.33 52.32 8.81
N GLY A 773 40.12 53.30 9.22
CA GLY A 773 41.37 53.08 9.90
C GLY A 773 42.02 54.36 10.38
N SER A 774 42.90 54.27 11.38
CA SER A 774 43.46 55.45 12.05
C SER A 774 44.23 56.41 11.12
N ALA A 775 44.68 55.94 9.95
CA ALA A 775 45.39 56.72 8.92
C ALA A 775 44.54 57.05 7.66
N GLY A 776 43.29 56.60 7.59
CA GLY A 776 42.45 56.67 6.38
C GLY A 776 41.71 57.98 6.19
N THR A 777 42.40 59.07 5.84
CA THR A 777 41.72 60.27 5.32
C THR A 777 41.46 60.15 3.82
N PHE A 778 40.34 60.72 3.34
CA PHE A 778 39.95 60.74 1.92
C PHE A 778 40.04 59.36 1.24
N SER A 779 39.66 58.32 1.97
CA SER A 779 39.81 56.92 1.57
C SER A 779 38.45 56.23 1.59
N PRO A 780 37.63 56.36 0.52
CA PRO A 780 36.38 55.63 0.37
C PRO A 780 36.60 54.12 0.47
N ASN A 781 35.85 53.48 1.36
CA ASN A 781 35.85 52.04 1.52
C ASN A 781 34.48 51.46 1.18
N ALA A 782 34.49 50.39 0.39
CA ALA A 782 33.33 49.70 -0.20
C ALA A 782 32.55 48.85 0.83
N ALA A 783 32.12 49.47 1.93
CA ALA A 783 31.48 48.84 3.06
C ALA A 783 30.22 48.05 2.65
N PHE A 784 30.13 46.82 3.13
CA PHE A 784 28.98 45.94 2.92
C PHE A 784 28.51 45.32 4.23
N VAL A 785 27.21 45.41 4.52
CA VAL A 785 26.57 44.82 5.70
C VAL A 785 25.39 43.95 5.26
N GLN A 786 25.25 42.77 5.85
CA GLN A 786 24.17 41.84 5.55
C GLN A 786 23.57 41.24 6.83
N ALA A 787 22.25 41.06 6.85
CA ALA A 787 21.51 40.36 7.89
C ALA A 787 20.52 39.37 7.27
N ILE A 788 20.26 38.25 7.95
CA ILE A 788 19.10 37.39 7.70
C ILE A 788 18.17 37.52 8.90
N VAL A 789 16.95 38.04 8.68
CA VAL A 789 16.00 38.37 9.75
C VAL A 789 14.68 37.61 9.52
N PRO A 790 14.33 36.61 10.35
CA PRO A 790 13.04 35.93 10.27
C PRO A 790 11.87 36.90 10.53
N THR A 791 10.80 36.82 9.73
CA THR A 791 9.58 37.61 9.96
C THR A 791 8.67 36.89 10.96
N SER A 792 8.86 37.23 12.24
CA SER A 792 8.15 36.65 13.39
C SER A 792 6.67 37.04 13.53
N SER A 793 6.18 38.01 12.75
CA SER A 793 4.78 38.43 12.73
C SER A 793 4.35 38.85 11.32
N ILE A 794 3.03 38.93 11.12
CA ILE A 794 2.43 39.43 9.87
C ILE A 794 2.31 40.95 9.93
N GLY A 795 2.65 41.64 8.84
CA GLY A 795 2.44 43.08 8.68
C GLY A 795 3.66 43.83 8.13
N THR A 796 3.57 45.16 8.07
CA THR A 796 4.64 46.01 7.52
C THR A 796 5.86 46.10 8.45
N TYR A 797 6.99 45.58 8.00
CA TYR A 797 8.31 45.84 8.56
C TYR A 797 8.89 47.10 7.89
N GLN A 798 9.48 48.00 8.67
CA GLN A 798 10.35 49.06 8.13
C GLN A 798 11.81 48.63 8.25
N VAL A 799 12.59 48.81 7.19
CA VAL A 799 14.02 48.53 7.15
C VAL A 799 14.74 49.80 6.70
N SER A 800 15.72 50.28 7.47
CA SER A 800 16.52 51.45 7.09
C SER A 800 18.02 51.23 7.27
N LEU A 801 18.80 52.01 6.51
CA LEU A 801 20.26 52.00 6.52
C LEU A 801 20.78 53.21 7.31
N LYS A 802 21.47 52.93 8.41
CA LYS A 802 21.94 53.91 9.40
C LYS A 802 23.45 53.95 9.48
N TRP A 803 23.96 55.04 10.05
CA TRP A 803 25.37 55.25 10.31
C TRP A 803 25.66 56.08 11.55
N LYS A 804 26.91 56.02 12.01
CA LYS A 804 27.51 56.88 13.05
C LYS A 804 29.04 56.81 12.97
N THR A 805 29.74 57.59 13.79
CA THR A 805 31.17 57.37 14.07
C THR A 805 31.37 56.28 15.12
N ASN A 806 32.54 55.66 15.15
CA ASN A 806 32.92 54.71 16.21
C ASN A 806 33.20 55.40 17.57
N VAL A 807 33.63 56.67 17.55
CA VAL A 807 33.91 57.50 18.74
C VAL A 807 33.13 58.82 18.72
N ASN A 808 32.98 59.47 19.88
CA ASN A 808 32.45 60.84 19.96
C ASN A 808 33.37 61.81 19.20
N ALA A 809 32.85 62.43 18.14
CA ALA A 809 33.66 63.13 17.14
C ALA A 809 33.11 64.54 16.83
N PRO A 810 33.09 65.47 17.81
CA PRO A 810 32.62 66.83 17.59
C PRO A 810 33.48 67.55 16.55
N GLY A 811 32.86 68.06 15.49
CA GLY A 811 33.55 68.72 14.37
C GLY A 811 34.13 67.77 13.31
N ALA A 812 34.06 66.44 13.49
CA ALA A 812 34.31 65.51 12.39
C ALA A 812 33.10 65.46 11.45
N THR A 813 33.37 65.16 10.17
CA THR A 813 32.34 64.86 9.17
C THR A 813 32.63 63.50 8.56
N ILE A 814 31.62 62.63 8.53
CA ILE A 814 31.66 61.38 7.75
C ILE A 814 30.74 61.50 6.54
N VAL A 815 31.11 60.83 5.45
CA VAL A 815 30.51 61.02 4.13
C VAL A 815 30.17 59.66 3.51
N ALA A 816 29.01 59.57 2.86
CA ALA A 816 28.56 58.39 2.13
C ALA A 816 28.58 58.67 0.61
N GLY A 817 29.20 57.79 -0.16
CA GLY A 817 29.36 57.91 -1.61
C GLY A 817 30.74 58.45 -2.04
N ALA A 818 31.39 57.70 -2.93
CA ALA A 818 32.61 58.09 -3.63
C ALA A 818 32.34 58.84 -4.95
N GLY A 819 33.37 59.47 -5.52
CA GLY A 819 33.29 60.27 -6.76
C GLY A 819 33.07 61.77 -6.52
N PRO A 820 32.39 62.49 -7.43
CA PRO A 820 31.45 61.97 -8.44
C PRO A 820 32.12 61.51 -9.74
N ILE A 821 31.46 60.58 -10.45
CA ILE A 821 31.71 60.32 -11.87
C ILE A 821 30.66 61.12 -12.66
N GLY A 822 31.11 62.19 -13.33
CA GLY A 822 30.22 63.18 -13.92
C GLY A 822 29.43 63.92 -12.82
N VAL A 823 28.12 63.66 -12.73
CA VAL A 823 27.22 64.26 -11.73
C VAL A 823 26.65 63.24 -10.72
N LYS A 824 27.15 61.99 -10.72
CA LYS A 824 26.66 60.92 -9.85
C LYS A 824 27.75 60.40 -8.94
N TYR A 825 27.42 60.22 -7.66
CA TYR A 825 28.25 59.51 -6.71
C TYR A 825 28.00 58.00 -6.80
N SER A 826 28.90 57.22 -6.22
CA SER A 826 28.73 55.78 -6.01
C SER A 826 27.41 55.49 -5.29
N PRO A 827 26.51 54.66 -5.86
CA PRO A 827 25.19 54.47 -5.29
C PRO A 827 25.23 53.86 -3.89
N THR A 828 24.68 54.53 -2.88
CA THR A 828 24.41 53.88 -1.60
C THR A 828 23.10 53.13 -1.72
N THR A 829 23.11 51.81 -1.47
CA THR A 829 21.97 50.92 -1.75
C THR A 829 21.53 50.16 -0.51
N LEU A 830 20.22 49.99 -0.35
CA LEU A 830 19.56 49.05 0.56
C LEU A 830 18.72 48.08 -0.26
N THR A 831 18.90 46.77 -0.08
CA THR A 831 18.09 45.73 -0.72
C THR A 831 17.52 44.78 0.32
N VAL A 832 16.22 44.48 0.23
CA VAL A 832 15.54 43.46 1.03
C VAL A 832 14.93 42.43 0.11
N GLN A 833 15.44 41.21 0.16
CA GLN A 833 14.85 40.05 -0.50
C GLN A 833 14.09 39.21 0.53
N GLN A 834 12.81 38.96 0.30
CA GLN A 834 12.04 38.00 1.09
C GLN A 834 12.25 36.58 0.54
N VAL A 835 12.46 35.61 1.43
CA VAL A 835 12.70 34.19 1.09
C VAL A 835 11.98 33.27 2.07
N ASN A 836 11.78 31.99 1.73
CA ASN A 836 11.34 30.99 2.70
C ASN A 836 12.42 30.84 3.81
N THR A 837 12.03 30.75 5.08
CA THR A 837 12.97 30.58 6.20
C THR A 837 13.87 29.36 6.06
N GLN A 838 13.40 28.27 5.45
CA GLN A 838 14.22 27.07 5.19
C GLN A 838 15.32 27.32 4.14
N ALA A 839 15.09 28.25 3.21
CA ALA A 839 16.00 28.57 2.11
C ALA A 839 17.12 29.55 2.51
N ALA A 840 17.14 30.09 3.73
CA ALA A 840 18.17 31.03 4.17
C ALA A 840 18.54 30.86 5.64
N ASN A 841 19.77 30.43 5.87
CA ASN A 841 20.32 30.13 7.18
C ASN A 841 21.52 31.05 7.49
N SER A 842 21.71 31.38 8.77
CA SER A 842 22.87 32.17 9.21
C SER A 842 23.38 31.73 10.57
N GLN A 843 24.69 31.85 10.77
CA GLN A 843 25.31 31.90 12.10
C GLN A 843 26.06 33.22 12.26
N LEU A 844 26.08 33.76 13.49
CA LEU A 844 26.84 34.97 13.81
C LEU A 844 27.31 34.97 15.26
N THR A 845 28.36 35.75 15.53
CA THR A 845 28.81 36.10 16.87
C THR A 845 28.93 37.63 16.99
N THR A 846 28.51 38.17 18.14
CA THR A 846 28.69 39.59 18.52
C THR A 846 29.76 39.76 19.61
N GLN A 847 30.53 38.71 19.89
CA GLN A 847 31.73 38.78 20.73
C GLN A 847 32.95 39.02 19.85
N GLN A 848 33.84 39.93 20.25
CA GLN A 848 35.15 40.06 19.62
C GLN A 848 35.96 38.79 19.87
N GLN A 849 36.59 38.29 18.81
CA GLN A 849 37.43 37.12 18.87
C GLN A 849 38.88 37.53 18.72
N THR A 850 39.70 37.27 19.74
CA THR A 850 41.16 37.32 19.60
C THR A 850 41.60 36.10 18.81
N LEU A 851 42.25 36.34 17.68
CA LEU A 851 42.68 35.36 16.72
C LEU A 851 44.18 35.11 16.94
N ILE A 852 44.55 33.85 17.25
CA ILE A 852 45.90 33.45 17.67
C ILE A 852 46.35 32.15 16.98
N GLY A 853 47.66 31.96 16.90
CA GLY A 853 48.33 30.76 16.41
C GLY A 853 48.55 30.69 14.90
N SER A 854 48.28 31.73 14.12
CA SER A 854 48.43 31.65 12.66
C SER A 854 49.89 31.61 12.22
N ASN A 855 50.23 30.54 11.48
CA ASN A 855 51.54 30.34 10.86
C ASN A 855 51.63 30.92 9.43
N GLY A 856 50.59 31.62 8.96
CA GLY A 856 50.52 32.19 7.61
C GLY A 856 50.03 31.24 6.50
N ALA A 857 50.05 29.92 6.76
CA ALA A 857 49.72 28.88 5.79
C ALA A 857 48.39 28.18 6.10
N ASP A 858 48.22 27.72 7.35
CA ASP A 858 47.08 26.94 7.78
C ASP A 858 45.89 27.81 8.15
N TRP A 859 44.70 27.38 7.73
CA TRP A 859 43.44 28.02 8.06
C TRP A 859 42.93 27.54 9.43
N SER A 860 42.43 28.49 10.23
CA SER A 860 41.90 28.25 11.57
C SER A 860 40.42 28.64 11.65
N PRO A 861 39.55 27.87 12.31
CA PRO A 861 38.14 28.22 12.43
C PRO A 861 37.90 29.58 13.12
N LEU A 862 36.98 30.36 12.55
CA LEU A 862 36.54 31.66 13.08
C LEU A 862 35.26 31.42 13.90
N ALA A 863 35.43 31.19 15.21
CA ALA A 863 34.37 30.66 16.10
C ALA A 863 33.82 29.29 15.67
N SER A 864 32.81 28.80 16.39
CA SER A 864 31.93 27.72 15.95
C SER A 864 30.93 28.17 14.87
N LEU A 865 31.30 29.11 13.98
CA LEU A 865 30.46 29.59 12.89
C LEU A 865 30.30 28.48 11.83
N THR A 866 29.29 27.66 12.06
CA THR A 866 28.98 26.46 11.29
C THR A 866 27.52 26.50 10.84
N VAL A 867 27.29 26.57 9.53
CA VAL A 867 25.95 26.37 8.96
C VAL A 867 25.88 24.96 8.39
N ASN A 868 25.10 24.09 9.03
CA ASN A 868 24.77 22.77 8.49
C ASN A 868 23.56 22.89 7.57
N GLN A 869 23.63 22.28 6.39
CA GLN A 869 22.49 22.02 5.53
C GLN A 869 22.17 20.51 5.59
N PRO A 870 20.90 20.13 5.85
CA PRO A 870 20.49 18.73 5.91
C PRO A 870 20.61 18.06 4.53
N MET A 871 20.46 16.73 4.49
CA MET A 871 20.50 15.98 3.24
C MET A 871 19.41 16.47 2.28
N SER A 872 19.81 17.00 1.12
CA SER A 872 18.87 17.52 0.13
C SER A 872 18.29 16.40 -0.73
N THR A 873 16.98 16.40 -0.94
CA THR A 873 16.28 15.48 -1.86
C THR A 873 16.35 15.95 -3.32
N SER A 874 16.70 17.21 -3.55
CA SER A 874 16.89 17.84 -4.86
C SER A 874 18.29 18.45 -4.99
N ASN A 875 18.74 18.66 -6.23
CA ASN A 875 19.99 19.37 -6.48
C ASN A 875 19.72 20.88 -6.40
N ALA A 876 20.53 21.63 -5.65
CA ALA A 876 20.33 23.05 -5.40
C ALA A 876 21.63 23.86 -5.59
N VAL A 877 21.55 25.18 -5.46
CA VAL A 877 22.71 26.09 -5.48
C VAL A 877 22.67 26.99 -4.25
N ALA A 878 23.75 27.02 -3.48
CA ALA A 878 23.92 27.93 -2.35
C ALA A 878 24.73 29.18 -2.73
N VAL A 879 24.16 30.36 -2.51
CA VAL A 879 24.92 31.60 -2.37
C VAL A 879 25.37 31.67 -0.92
N VAL A 880 26.68 31.63 -0.69
CA VAL A 880 27.28 31.65 0.64
C VAL A 880 28.03 32.96 0.83
N GLY A 881 27.64 33.74 1.84
CA GLY A 881 28.29 34.99 2.22
C GLY A 881 28.95 34.87 3.58
N ALA A 882 30.02 35.59 3.82
CA ALA A 882 30.55 35.77 5.17
C ALA A 882 31.16 37.16 5.35
N ASN A 883 30.99 37.71 6.54
CA ASN A 883 31.33 39.09 6.86
C ASN A 883 32.08 39.19 8.19
N ALA A 884 33.28 39.79 8.22
CA ALA A 884 34.06 39.98 9.44
C ALA A 884 34.82 41.30 9.46
N ASP A 885 34.89 41.92 10.65
CA ASP A 885 35.65 43.15 10.84
C ASP A 885 37.01 42.78 11.39
N LEU A 886 37.91 42.42 10.47
CA LEU A 886 39.26 41.98 10.77
C LEU A 886 40.18 43.19 10.97
N TRP A 887 40.95 43.17 12.05
CA TRP A 887 41.94 44.19 12.35
C TRP A 887 43.16 43.62 13.10
N THR A 888 44.24 44.38 13.11
CA THR A 888 45.47 44.07 13.84
C THR A 888 46.04 45.29 14.57
N ASN A 889 46.77 45.07 15.66
CA ASN A 889 47.55 46.12 16.33
C ASN A 889 48.92 46.39 15.68
N ARG A 890 49.31 45.67 14.62
CA ARG A 890 50.65 45.71 14.05
C ARG A 890 50.65 45.77 12.53
N THR A 891 51.38 46.74 11.97
CA THR A 891 51.55 46.89 10.52
C THR A 891 52.23 45.68 9.89
N GLY A 892 51.98 45.47 8.60
CA GLY A 892 52.58 44.42 7.78
C GLY A 892 51.82 43.10 7.81
N TYR A 893 50.68 43.01 8.49
CA TYR A 893 49.83 41.82 8.52
C TYR A 893 48.52 42.09 7.79
N ASN A 894 48.22 41.28 6.77
CA ASN A 894 46.88 41.19 6.22
C ASN A 894 46.21 39.92 6.78
N GLN A 895 44.89 39.96 6.90
CA GLN A 895 44.06 38.89 7.46
C GLN A 895 43.20 38.28 6.36
N ASP A 896 43.34 37.00 6.11
CA ASP A 896 42.51 36.27 5.16
C ASP A 896 41.24 35.75 5.83
N ILE A 897 40.13 35.79 5.11
CA ILE A 897 38.86 35.16 5.49
C ILE A 897 38.41 34.18 4.41
N GLY A 898 38.08 32.95 4.81
CA GLY A 898 37.80 31.83 3.92
C GLY A 898 36.51 31.09 4.28
N ILE A 899 35.67 30.86 3.28
CA ILE A 899 34.50 29.98 3.35
C ILE A 899 34.96 28.58 2.95
N PHE A 900 34.73 27.61 3.84
CA PHE A 900 34.98 26.20 3.60
C PHE A 900 33.67 25.42 3.52
N VAL A 901 33.61 24.41 2.65
CA VAL A 901 32.54 23.42 2.60
C VAL A 901 33.07 22.03 2.92
N ARG A 902 32.28 21.26 3.67
CA ARG A 902 32.47 19.83 3.89
C ARG A 902 31.25 19.08 3.38
N ILE A 903 31.49 17.99 2.65
CA ILE A 903 30.45 17.13 2.08
C ILE A 903 30.53 15.77 2.79
N ASP A 904 29.41 15.25 3.30
CA ASP A 904 29.27 13.93 3.94
C ASP A 904 30.35 13.59 4.98
N GLY A 905 30.73 14.58 5.79
CA GLY A 905 31.72 14.41 6.86
C GLY A 905 33.17 14.30 6.40
N GLY A 906 33.47 14.50 5.11
CA GLY A 906 34.82 14.49 4.54
C GLY A 906 35.74 15.63 4.99
N ALA A 907 36.71 15.99 4.16
CA ALA A 907 37.62 17.11 4.42
C ALA A 907 36.95 18.48 4.15
N ASP A 908 37.39 19.52 4.87
CA ASP A 908 37.01 20.89 4.57
C ASP A 908 37.72 21.36 3.29
N THR A 909 36.96 21.87 2.33
CA THR A 909 37.45 22.38 1.05
C THR A 909 37.20 23.88 0.95
N LEU A 910 38.24 24.67 0.67
CA LEU A 910 38.13 26.12 0.49
C LEU A 910 37.35 26.42 -0.80
N VAL A 911 36.23 27.14 -0.69
CA VAL A 911 35.34 27.47 -1.83
C VAL A 911 35.28 28.96 -2.16
N GLY A 912 35.90 29.81 -1.33
CA GLY A 912 36.07 31.23 -1.62
C GLY A 912 36.77 31.92 -0.47
N TRP A 913 37.63 32.88 -0.77
CA TRP A 913 38.33 33.68 0.24
C TRP A 913 38.57 35.11 -0.22
N LYS A 914 38.89 35.97 0.73
CA LYS A 914 39.32 37.36 0.53
C LYS A 914 40.46 37.69 1.49
N GLU A 915 41.44 38.47 1.04
CA GLU A 915 42.41 39.12 1.93
C GLU A 915 41.87 40.48 2.35
N SER A 916 41.99 40.79 3.63
CA SER A 916 41.59 42.07 4.23
C SER A 916 42.73 42.62 5.05
N GLY A 917 43.22 43.82 4.71
CA GLY A 917 44.09 44.57 5.59
C GLY A 917 44.95 45.59 4.88
N GLY A 918 45.46 46.55 5.66
CA GLY A 918 46.49 47.47 5.22
C GLY A 918 47.87 46.96 5.63
N PHE A 919 48.80 46.82 4.68
CA PHE A 919 50.22 46.60 5.00
C PHE A 919 50.77 47.72 5.92
N ALA A 920 50.19 48.92 5.87
CA ALA A 920 50.48 50.04 6.77
C ALA A 920 49.41 50.33 7.84
N GLY A 921 48.34 49.53 7.94
CA GLY A 921 47.20 49.76 8.83
C GLY A 921 47.37 49.11 10.20
N VAL A 922 46.97 49.83 11.25
CA VAL A 922 46.73 49.30 12.60
C VAL A 922 45.38 49.80 13.09
N PHE A 923 44.63 48.98 13.82
CA PHE A 923 43.29 49.29 14.31
C PHE A 923 42.36 49.82 13.20
N SER A 924 42.41 49.14 12.05
CA SER A 924 41.68 49.50 10.82
C SER A 924 40.72 48.37 10.41
N PRO A 925 39.52 48.26 11.02
CA PRO A 925 38.55 47.26 10.63
C PRO A 925 37.97 47.58 9.25
N ASN A 926 37.92 46.55 8.40
CA ASN A 926 37.76 46.74 6.96
C ASN A 926 36.52 46.05 6.38
N ALA A 927 35.47 45.84 7.19
CA ALA A 927 34.15 45.31 6.78
C ALA A 927 34.19 44.15 5.76
N ALA A 928 35.12 43.21 5.92
CA ALA A 928 35.53 42.30 4.86
C ALA A 928 34.41 41.32 4.51
N TYR A 929 33.96 41.34 3.25
CA TYR A 929 32.89 40.47 2.77
C TYR A 929 33.35 39.54 1.66
N VAL A 930 33.26 38.24 1.94
CA VAL A 930 33.48 37.16 0.97
C VAL A 930 32.14 36.59 0.54
N GLN A 931 31.98 36.37 -0.78
CA GLN A 931 30.84 35.65 -1.34
C GLN A 931 31.32 34.55 -2.28
N THR A 932 30.69 33.39 -2.20
CA THR A 932 30.90 32.31 -3.16
C THR A 932 29.58 31.62 -3.50
N VAL A 933 29.61 30.83 -4.57
CA VAL A 933 28.45 30.08 -5.08
C VAL A 933 28.85 28.61 -5.12
N VAL A 934 28.10 27.76 -4.43
CA VAL A 934 28.41 26.34 -4.24
C VAL A 934 27.25 25.50 -4.77
N LEU A 935 27.55 24.53 -5.63
CA LEU A 935 26.58 23.56 -6.11
C LEU A 935 26.33 22.52 -5.02
N LEU A 936 25.05 22.21 -4.75
CA LEU A 936 24.61 21.22 -3.79
C LEU A 936 23.90 20.05 -4.49
N PRO A 937 24.65 19.07 -5.05
CA PRO A 937 24.08 17.80 -5.49
C PRO A 937 23.13 17.13 -4.46
N ALA A 938 22.10 16.47 -4.98
CA ALA A 938 21.11 15.73 -4.17
C ALA A 938 21.73 14.50 -3.49
N GLY A 939 21.19 14.10 -2.35
CA GLY A 939 21.63 12.91 -1.59
C GLY A 939 22.83 13.15 -0.68
N HIS A 940 23.36 14.38 -0.63
CA HIS A 940 24.52 14.76 0.18
C HIS A 940 24.14 15.71 1.31
N THR A 941 24.93 15.67 2.39
CA THR A 941 24.91 16.61 3.51
C THR A 941 26.04 17.63 3.39
N TYR A 942 25.77 18.90 3.72
CA TYR A 942 26.74 19.97 3.58
C TYR A 942 26.95 20.72 4.91
N ARG A 943 28.21 21.02 5.21
CA ARG A 943 28.59 21.87 6.34
C ARG A 943 29.46 23.00 5.85
N PHE A 944 29.01 24.24 6.05
CA PHE A 944 29.79 25.44 5.76
C PHE A 944 30.46 25.93 7.04
N THR A 945 31.73 26.29 6.96
CA THR A 945 32.47 26.92 8.07
C THR A 945 33.19 28.18 7.61
N LEU A 946 33.35 29.13 8.52
CA LEU A 946 34.15 30.33 8.33
C LEU A 946 35.51 30.13 8.99
N GLN A 947 36.59 30.42 8.28
CA GLN A 947 37.96 30.26 8.75
C GLN A 947 38.78 31.52 8.43
N TRP A 948 39.90 31.69 9.15
CA TRP A 948 40.82 32.81 9.00
C TRP A 948 42.27 32.33 8.97
N LYS A 949 43.16 33.18 8.48
CA LYS A 949 44.60 33.12 8.75
C LYS A 949 45.22 34.50 8.53
N THR A 950 46.51 34.67 8.83
CA THR A 950 47.30 35.81 8.32
C THR A 950 48.02 35.42 7.02
N ASN A 951 48.58 36.39 6.32
CA ASN A 951 49.44 36.15 5.16
C ASN A 951 50.90 35.74 5.50
N ARG A 952 51.25 35.72 6.79
CA ARG A 952 52.57 35.34 7.35
C ARG A 952 52.44 34.97 8.83
N PRO A 953 53.39 34.24 9.45
CA PRO A 953 53.34 33.93 10.88
C PRO A 953 53.10 35.16 11.77
N GLU A 954 52.06 35.14 12.61
CA GLU A 954 51.60 36.31 13.39
C GLU A 954 52.65 36.83 14.39
N GLY A 955 53.46 35.93 14.97
CA GLY A 955 54.45 36.27 15.99
C GLY A 955 53.81 36.88 17.23
N ASN A 956 54.07 38.16 17.48
CA ASN A 956 53.51 38.92 18.60
C ASN A 956 52.39 39.90 18.17
N ALA A 957 51.90 39.81 16.92
CA ALA A 957 50.78 40.62 16.48
C ALA A 957 49.48 40.14 17.15
N THR A 958 48.65 41.07 17.61
CA THR A 958 47.26 40.76 17.96
C THR A 958 46.43 40.88 16.69
N ILE A 959 45.71 39.81 16.35
CA ILE A 959 44.70 39.80 15.29
C ILE A 959 43.34 39.63 15.97
N ALA A 960 42.30 40.30 15.47
CA ALA A 960 40.95 40.11 16.00
C ALA A 960 39.86 40.23 14.92
N ALA A 961 38.72 39.60 15.19
CA ALA A 961 37.48 39.77 14.43
C ALA A 961 36.40 40.41 15.31
N GLY A 962 35.76 41.46 14.78
CA GLY A 962 34.73 42.24 15.47
C GLY A 962 35.28 43.58 15.96
N ALA A 963 34.63 44.67 15.53
CA ALA A 963 34.93 46.05 15.90
C ALA A 963 34.00 46.55 17.02
N GLY A 964 34.32 47.69 17.64
CA GLY A 964 33.63 48.23 18.82
C GLY A 964 34.35 47.93 20.15
N PRO A 965 33.62 47.82 21.29
CA PRO A 965 32.20 47.48 21.38
C PRO A 965 31.25 48.69 21.36
N ILE A 966 30.01 48.44 20.93
CA ILE A 966 28.85 49.31 21.15
C ILE A 966 28.02 48.69 22.27
N GLY A 967 28.07 49.28 23.47
CA GLY A 967 27.48 48.66 24.66
C GLY A 967 28.17 47.31 24.95
N PRO A 968 27.43 46.19 25.09
CA PRO A 968 28.01 44.86 25.31
C PRO A 968 28.39 44.11 24.01
N ALA A 969 28.16 44.69 22.83
CA ALA A 969 28.23 43.97 21.55
C ALA A 969 29.27 44.56 20.59
N TYR A 970 30.03 43.67 19.94
CA TYR A 970 30.91 43.99 18.82
C TYR A 970 30.20 43.80 17.48
N SER A 971 30.79 44.26 16.39
CA SER A 971 30.21 44.10 15.06
C SER A 971 30.07 42.61 14.71
N PRO A 972 28.91 42.15 14.20
CA PRO A 972 28.68 40.74 13.95
C PRO A 972 29.69 40.16 12.96
N THR A 973 30.41 39.12 13.39
CA THR A 973 31.08 38.21 12.45
C THR A 973 30.10 37.12 12.08
N SER A 974 29.78 36.98 10.78
CA SER A 974 28.65 36.16 10.31
C SER A 974 28.99 35.30 9.09
N LEU A 975 28.25 34.19 8.98
CA LEU A 975 28.23 33.26 7.85
C LEU A 975 26.77 33.06 7.44
N THR A 976 26.43 33.35 6.19
CA THR A 976 25.09 33.24 5.60
C THR A 976 25.09 32.21 4.47
N VAL A 977 24.06 31.37 4.41
CA VAL A 977 23.85 30.36 3.36
C VAL A 977 22.44 30.50 2.84
N GLN A 978 22.30 30.94 1.59
CA GLN A 978 21.02 31.06 0.90
C GLN A 978 20.93 30.01 -0.21
N VAL A 979 20.03 29.05 -0.05
CA VAL A 979 19.81 27.95 -0.99
C VAL A 979 18.75 28.34 -2.02
N THR A 980 19.00 28.02 -3.29
CA THR A 980 18.12 28.24 -4.43
C THR A 980 17.91 26.92 -5.17
N GLY A 981 16.66 26.54 -5.44
CA GLY A 981 16.31 25.29 -6.13
C GLY A 981 15.79 24.13 -5.25
N SER A 982 15.48 24.39 -3.98
CA SER A 982 14.76 23.47 -3.08
C SER A 982 13.26 23.40 -3.42
#